data_AF-A0A075GWK3-F1
#
_entry.id   AF-A0A075GWK3-F1
#
_cell.length_a   1.000
_cell.length_b   1.000
_cell.length_c   1.000
_cell.angle_alpha   90.00
_cell.angle_beta   90.00
_cell.angle_gamma   90.00
#
_symmetry.space_group_name_H-M   'P 1'
#
loop_
_entity.id
_entity.type
_entity.pdbx_description
1 polymer ?
#
loop_
_entity_poly.entity_id
_entity_poly.type
_entity_poly.pdbx_seq_one_letter_code
_entity_poly.pdbx_strand_id
1 'polypeptide(L)'
;MRMSRLKSVTLALLLVATLIAPISANVGASGPKSMVDFTIEDISIGNSSVVAFQWDQPDGTQKDYFLKASVLPIQVTFKQAGSSLQTTAATGFIEVWHPVGVKVAEWNYSLSLSGGQSVIHEVVWTAEAAHSQLDDNGTLSGGYIIKGVVDAGIAEGDTSNDVSEENVPIAIFFDDMERGMCGDNDGDNAMDCPGATYNSPTFASVGFDGNDQTDGHGPWQMDNSSGFVGTKHWRHSVPGQDYVSNGNDHIVWGWFIPGGTTCEDPGHGLGWGITANELNGLYAAPFCKVSLTGGNYISMQLATQAWGGMGLGNDEVSLEATSAGAVIATKNLSESGISGATDDWTPVIWDLGAHTSTQVFSLSYHFQSDNSGASAGFHVDQFALFGIEKVQEYTITVNCDNPETGYLVIPADPMPPSLHCTMTNNGYREKALQILSLIDNETWMNQFSPIRIDSNNINDHDYSVPLNPIGYNETTEFWVNLTIPPGSNVEQLEWNVSLLDYYTGEAKEIISIPLSVGASYSVDITHYNPSVVPNIAPDESELVKFRLSNTGNQMAYWNLNAYFNRSDWGSSHYRFLDAEVNGSEITFMQLSKGEDRDFWAEFTSPTMISPGLTEVTIQAEGQSPATAQQTRKISINTPQVNDLTMVASEQQITAEADGRTRIVEIELTNNGNAPERFDLSLTADWRLEASVSQPVTEEIGSNGDSSTILLVMPMPYGIRPDTYFLTVRASSQENPSFFKLAQVELIVEPTYLINVEDVDMSGQTFQGGADVKTISFEVTNNGNDYDEFTIEIDSPVGMNAEVIQSDQYNPNSPPSVAQGSSVNITIQYSFDIGTNGLLEMMVSARSVQSGGVAGGVGSATFQVGSQGWIDLTPGTMVTLDAEGWILANLTIHNRHPTNSQFIRLDVDPGDARQFSSVRVQSEDSSFVLDPDMKRSAAIKFSLTETQFLNMPEDEMLFNITVIATGDDDVSETVVQVKVIRESLGGANAEADGGIGVVNIIAFIIGGFVIIALIAVLVKVVLSTNREEDEILSLEGYQRQLEDTYGSMPAAPDVPVGGIAPSLPVTDEVANSAYGGAADIFEQQMTTTPAGSPPAGSPPAGSPPAPPAGEVVPDGAPPLPPGGLPDGWDMTQWVHYGEQYLEQQGLK
;
A
#
# COMPACT_ATOMS: atom_id res chain seq x y z
N MET A 1 -39.05 -92.08 76.13
CA MET A 1 -39.13 -92.12 77.62
C MET A 1 -38.45 -90.87 78.17
N ARG A 2 -39.07 -90.14 79.11
CA ARG A 2 -38.57 -88.91 79.79
C ARG A 2 -38.11 -87.71 78.94
N MET A 3 -38.75 -86.56 79.17
CA MET A 3 -38.21 -85.23 78.90
C MET A 3 -37.07 -84.87 79.87
N SER A 4 -36.12 -84.02 79.45
CA SER A 4 -35.66 -82.78 80.12
C SER A 4 -34.23 -82.40 79.65
N ARG A 5 -33.82 -81.14 79.90
CA ARG A 5 -32.51 -80.52 79.54
C ARG A 5 -32.28 -80.06 78.08
N LEU A 6 -33.29 -79.45 77.44
CA LEU A 6 -33.10 -78.67 76.20
C LEU A 6 -33.53 -77.18 76.30
N LYS A 7 -33.60 -76.62 77.52
CA LYS A 7 -33.98 -75.21 77.79
C LYS A 7 -32.86 -74.34 78.39
N SER A 8 -31.60 -74.78 78.30
CA SER A 8 -30.44 -74.08 78.91
C SER A 8 -29.26 -73.85 77.96
N VAL A 9 -29.35 -74.32 76.71
CA VAL A 9 -28.32 -74.09 75.67
C VAL A 9 -28.80 -73.04 74.67
N THR A 10 -30.08 -73.11 74.26
CA THR A 10 -30.72 -72.09 73.40
C THR A 10 -30.68 -70.68 74.00
N LEU A 11 -30.85 -70.55 75.32
CA LEU A 11 -30.75 -69.25 76.00
C LEU A 11 -29.29 -68.77 76.17
N ALA A 12 -28.30 -69.65 76.03
CA ALA A 12 -26.89 -69.28 76.05
C ALA A 12 -26.40 -68.82 74.67
N LEU A 13 -26.82 -69.49 73.59
CA LEU A 13 -26.51 -69.03 72.22
C LEU A 13 -27.22 -67.70 71.90
N LEU A 14 -28.47 -67.50 72.34
CA LEU A 14 -29.17 -66.21 72.17
C LEU A 14 -28.49 -65.03 72.89
N LEU A 15 -27.60 -65.28 73.86
CA LEU A 15 -26.84 -64.22 74.55
C LEU A 15 -25.43 -63.97 73.96
N VAL A 16 -25.01 -64.75 72.96
CA VAL A 16 -23.71 -64.62 72.30
C VAL A 16 -23.86 -64.21 70.83
N ALA A 17 -24.97 -64.59 70.18
CA ALA A 17 -25.30 -64.14 68.82
C ALA A 17 -25.58 -62.62 68.73
N THR A 18 -25.91 -61.96 69.86
CA THR A 18 -26.19 -60.51 69.92
C THR A 18 -24.93 -59.65 70.16
N LEU A 19 -23.72 -60.19 69.91
CA LEU A 19 -22.44 -59.52 70.21
C LEU A 19 -21.44 -59.46 69.05
N ILE A 20 -21.86 -59.83 67.83
CA ILE A 20 -21.10 -59.55 66.60
C ILE A 20 -22.06 -58.98 65.54
N ALA A 21 -22.49 -57.73 65.78
CA ALA A 21 -22.81 -56.82 64.70
C ALA A 21 -21.55 -55.96 64.43
N PRO A 22 -21.25 -55.57 63.18
CA PRO A 22 -20.21 -54.59 62.91
C PRO A 22 -20.69 -53.22 63.42
N ILE A 23 -20.28 -52.85 64.64
CA ILE A 23 -20.54 -51.51 65.19
C ILE A 23 -19.57 -50.53 64.53
N SER A 24 -19.84 -50.19 63.27
CA SER A 24 -19.26 -49.05 62.55
C SER A 24 -19.94 -47.73 62.95
N ALA A 25 -20.42 -47.64 64.19
CA ALA A 25 -20.89 -46.39 64.75
C ALA A 25 -19.68 -45.50 65.00
N ASN A 26 -19.47 -44.50 64.13
CA ASN A 26 -18.62 -43.37 64.43
C ASN A 26 -19.23 -42.60 65.61
N VAL A 27 -18.86 -43.00 66.83
CA VAL A 27 -19.20 -42.26 68.06
C VAL A 27 -18.30 -41.03 68.13
N GLY A 28 -18.57 -40.09 67.22
CA GLY A 28 -18.23 -38.69 67.45
C GLY A 28 -18.84 -38.27 68.78
N ALA A 29 -18.11 -37.47 69.56
CA ALA A 29 -18.58 -37.03 70.86
C ALA A 29 -19.78 -36.08 70.65
N SER A 30 -21.00 -36.63 70.79
CA SER A 30 -22.25 -35.87 70.67
C SER A 30 -22.14 -34.56 71.45
N GLY A 31 -22.42 -33.46 70.75
CA GLY A 31 -22.73 -32.19 71.41
C GLY A 31 -23.97 -32.32 72.31
N PRO A 32 -24.34 -31.24 73.02
CA PRO A 32 -25.59 -31.21 73.76
C PRO A 32 -26.76 -31.43 72.80
N LYS A 33 -27.38 -32.62 72.85
CA LYS A 33 -28.56 -32.92 72.04
C LYS A 33 -29.64 -31.87 72.27
N SER A 34 -30.21 -31.38 71.19
CA SER A 34 -31.35 -30.46 71.21
C SER A 34 -32.58 -31.10 71.88
N MET A 35 -33.59 -30.28 72.14
CA MET A 35 -34.89 -30.78 72.58
C MET A 35 -35.75 -31.21 71.40
N VAL A 36 -35.71 -30.46 70.30
CA VAL A 36 -36.34 -30.79 69.01
C VAL A 36 -35.24 -30.83 67.95
N ASP A 37 -35.31 -31.87 67.15
CA ASP A 37 -34.38 -32.27 66.08
C ASP A 37 -35.19 -33.33 65.34
N PHE A 38 -35.78 -32.94 64.22
CA PHE A 38 -36.41 -33.83 63.26
C PHE A 38 -35.41 -34.23 62.19
N THR A 39 -35.55 -35.45 61.67
CA THR A 39 -34.60 -36.02 60.73
C THR A 39 -35.23 -37.14 59.91
N ILE A 40 -34.63 -37.46 58.77
CA ILE A 40 -34.99 -38.62 57.97
C ILE A 40 -34.09 -39.78 58.42
N GLU A 41 -34.72 -40.82 58.98
CA GLU A 41 -34.03 -42.03 59.48
C GLU A 41 -33.73 -43.05 58.38
N ASP A 42 -34.57 -43.10 57.34
CA ASP A 42 -34.48 -44.04 56.22
C ASP A 42 -35.28 -43.52 55.01
N ILE A 43 -34.78 -43.78 53.80
CA ILE A 43 -35.53 -43.69 52.53
C ILE A 43 -35.35 -45.05 51.85
N SER A 44 -36.46 -45.75 51.60
CA SER A 44 -36.46 -47.05 50.95
C SER A 44 -37.47 -47.10 49.80
N ILE A 45 -37.09 -47.74 48.70
CA ILE A 45 -37.88 -47.82 47.46
C ILE A 45 -38.13 -49.29 47.13
N GLY A 46 -39.34 -49.60 46.67
CA GLY A 46 -39.79 -50.98 46.47
C GLY A 46 -40.42 -51.60 47.73
N ASN A 47 -41.04 -52.76 47.55
CA ASN A 47 -41.58 -53.59 48.64
C ASN A 47 -41.68 -55.06 48.17
N SER A 48 -42.30 -55.95 48.96
CA SER A 48 -42.43 -57.38 48.61
C SER A 48 -43.28 -57.70 47.36
N SER A 49 -43.90 -56.69 46.74
CA SER A 49 -44.64 -56.80 45.47
C SER A 49 -43.96 -56.09 44.30
N VAL A 50 -43.02 -55.17 44.58
CA VAL A 50 -42.21 -54.42 43.61
C VAL A 50 -40.78 -54.43 44.15
N VAL A 51 -40.05 -55.51 43.87
CA VAL A 51 -38.69 -55.72 44.35
C VAL A 51 -37.72 -54.94 43.44
N ALA A 52 -36.67 -54.35 44.01
CA ALA A 52 -35.60 -53.74 43.25
C ALA A 52 -34.85 -54.80 42.42
N PHE A 53 -34.42 -54.43 41.21
CA PHE A 53 -33.40 -55.19 40.49
C PHE A 53 -32.04 -54.80 41.05
N GLN A 54 -31.11 -55.74 41.15
CA GLN A 54 -29.79 -55.48 41.72
C GLN A 54 -28.74 -55.49 40.61
N TRP A 55 -27.85 -54.50 40.61
CA TRP A 55 -26.70 -54.43 39.73
C TRP A 55 -25.41 -54.61 40.54
N ASP A 56 -24.63 -55.63 40.21
CA ASP A 56 -23.29 -55.83 40.77
C ASP A 56 -22.32 -54.80 40.18
N GLN A 57 -21.77 -53.94 41.03
CA GLN A 57 -20.83 -52.89 40.64
C GLN A 57 -19.41 -53.46 40.48
N PRO A 58 -18.54 -52.84 39.65
CA PRO A 58 -17.16 -53.28 39.46
C PRO A 58 -16.28 -53.27 40.72
N ASP A 59 -16.70 -52.58 41.79
CA ASP A 59 -16.03 -52.56 43.09
C ASP A 59 -16.50 -53.67 44.06
N GLY A 60 -17.49 -54.49 43.65
CA GLY A 60 -18.09 -55.55 44.46
C GLY A 60 -19.21 -55.07 45.41
N THR A 61 -19.68 -53.83 45.28
CA THR A 61 -20.94 -53.39 45.89
C THR A 61 -22.14 -53.77 45.02
N GLN A 62 -23.35 -53.69 45.56
CA GLN A 62 -24.59 -53.81 44.80
C GLN A 62 -25.34 -52.49 44.82
N LYS A 63 -26.01 -52.17 43.70
CA LYS A 63 -26.88 -51.01 43.59
C LYS A 63 -28.24 -51.41 43.04
N ASP A 64 -29.27 -51.00 43.76
CA ASP A 64 -30.66 -51.23 43.39
C ASP A 64 -31.09 -50.31 42.24
N TYR A 65 -31.89 -50.83 41.32
CA TYR A 65 -32.48 -50.10 40.20
C TYR A 65 -33.88 -50.60 39.86
N PHE A 66 -34.62 -49.80 39.09
CA PHE A 66 -36.01 -50.07 38.74
C PHE A 66 -36.28 -49.80 37.25
N LEU A 67 -37.48 -50.13 36.77
CA LEU A 67 -37.87 -49.97 35.37
C LEU A 67 -38.75 -48.74 35.14
N LYS A 68 -38.56 -48.08 33.99
CA LYS A 68 -39.50 -47.09 33.45
C LYS A 68 -40.93 -47.63 33.43
N ALA A 69 -41.92 -46.77 33.65
CA ALA A 69 -43.35 -47.08 33.69
C ALA A 69 -43.80 -48.13 34.74
N SER A 70 -42.90 -48.62 35.60
CA SER A 70 -43.27 -49.42 36.76
C SER A 70 -43.73 -48.54 37.93
N VAL A 71 -44.69 -49.05 38.73
CA VAL A 71 -45.22 -48.32 39.90
C VAL A 71 -44.30 -48.55 41.09
N LEU A 72 -43.63 -47.49 41.54
CA LEU A 72 -42.63 -47.53 42.59
C LEU A 72 -43.24 -47.08 43.93
N PRO A 73 -43.38 -47.97 44.94
CA PRO A 73 -43.66 -47.55 46.30
C PRO A 73 -42.39 -46.94 46.91
N ILE A 74 -42.52 -45.78 47.54
CA ILE A 74 -41.44 -45.08 48.24
C ILE A 74 -41.86 -44.95 49.71
N GLN A 75 -41.01 -45.40 50.62
CA GLN A 75 -41.19 -45.27 52.07
C GLN A 75 -40.15 -44.30 52.63
N VAL A 76 -40.59 -43.31 53.41
CA VAL A 76 -39.72 -42.38 54.12
C VAL A 76 -40.02 -42.43 55.61
N THR A 77 -38.97 -42.62 56.42
CA THR A 77 -39.08 -42.70 57.87
C THR A 77 -38.67 -41.38 58.51
N PHE A 78 -39.66 -40.59 58.94
CA PHE A 78 -39.44 -39.34 59.68
C PHE A 78 -39.28 -39.61 61.17
N LYS A 79 -38.30 -38.97 61.81
CA LYS A 79 -37.92 -39.21 63.21
C LYS A 79 -37.72 -37.91 63.97
N GLN A 80 -38.12 -37.85 65.23
CA GLN A 80 -37.58 -36.85 66.15
C GLN A 80 -36.39 -37.45 66.92
N ALA A 81 -35.16 -37.13 66.54
CA ALA A 81 -33.94 -37.57 67.23
C ALA A 81 -33.59 -36.71 68.47
N GLY A 82 -34.23 -35.54 68.60
CA GLY A 82 -34.16 -34.65 69.76
C GLY A 82 -34.71 -35.25 71.07
N SER A 83 -34.42 -34.61 72.19
CA SER A 83 -34.64 -35.16 73.55
C SER A 83 -35.96 -34.78 74.25
N SER A 84 -36.86 -34.04 73.60
CA SER A 84 -38.11 -33.56 74.21
C SER A 84 -39.14 -34.68 74.43
N LEU A 85 -39.59 -34.84 75.68
CA LEU A 85 -40.73 -35.70 76.03
C LEU A 85 -42.11 -35.02 75.80
N GLN A 86 -42.16 -33.93 75.04
CA GLN A 86 -43.40 -33.31 74.57
C GLN A 86 -43.54 -33.55 73.07
N THR A 87 -44.77 -33.85 72.64
CA THR A 87 -45.11 -33.97 71.22
C THR A 87 -44.94 -32.62 70.54
N THR A 88 -44.03 -32.55 69.57
CA THR A 88 -43.77 -31.38 68.73
C THR A 88 -44.40 -31.62 67.36
N ALA A 89 -44.81 -30.56 66.67
CA ALA A 89 -45.37 -30.64 65.32
C ALA A 89 -44.32 -30.21 64.29
N ALA A 90 -44.32 -30.89 63.14
CA ALA A 90 -43.48 -30.58 61.99
C ALA A 90 -44.25 -30.92 60.69
N THR A 91 -43.74 -30.48 59.54
CA THR A 91 -44.23 -30.90 58.22
C THR A 91 -43.17 -31.75 57.55
N GLY A 92 -43.50 -32.99 57.21
CA GLY A 92 -42.64 -33.86 56.40
C GLY A 92 -43.07 -33.80 54.93
N PHE A 93 -42.11 -33.77 54.02
CA PHE A 93 -42.30 -33.80 52.58
C PHE A 93 -41.56 -35.00 51.98
N ILE A 94 -42.17 -35.61 50.97
CA ILE A 94 -41.53 -36.58 50.09
C ILE A 94 -41.58 -35.96 48.69
N GLU A 95 -40.42 -35.71 48.11
CA GLU A 95 -40.28 -35.11 46.78
C GLU A 95 -39.56 -36.06 45.82
N VAL A 96 -39.89 -35.98 44.54
CA VAL A 96 -39.14 -36.64 43.46
C VAL A 96 -38.63 -35.59 42.50
N TRP A 97 -37.31 -35.56 42.30
CA TRP A 97 -36.63 -34.61 41.42
C TRP A 97 -36.00 -35.36 40.24
N HIS A 98 -36.23 -34.85 39.03
CA HIS A 98 -35.49 -35.29 37.84
C HIS A 98 -34.13 -34.55 37.78
N PRO A 99 -33.00 -35.20 37.40
CA PRO A 99 -31.67 -34.59 37.44
C PRO A 99 -31.44 -33.33 36.57
N VAL A 100 -32.41 -32.91 35.76
CA VAL A 100 -32.42 -31.57 35.11
C VAL A 100 -32.81 -30.43 36.08
N GLY A 101 -32.97 -30.71 37.38
CA GLY A 101 -33.31 -29.73 38.41
C GLY A 101 -34.80 -29.44 38.57
N VAL A 102 -35.69 -30.34 38.13
CA VAL A 102 -37.15 -30.14 38.16
C VAL A 102 -37.81 -31.16 39.09
N LYS A 103 -38.62 -30.67 40.04
CA LYS A 103 -39.47 -31.51 40.90
C LYS A 103 -40.67 -32.03 40.10
N VAL A 104 -40.77 -33.35 39.96
CA VAL A 104 -41.83 -34.04 39.21
C VAL A 104 -42.97 -34.55 40.11
N ALA A 105 -42.73 -34.72 41.41
CA ALA A 105 -43.77 -35.07 42.38
C ALA A 105 -43.48 -34.50 43.79
N GLU A 106 -44.54 -34.26 44.55
CA GLU A 106 -44.50 -33.86 45.97
C GLU A 106 -45.68 -34.50 46.72
N TRP A 107 -45.43 -34.98 47.94
CA TRP A 107 -46.45 -35.26 48.95
C TRP A 107 -46.03 -34.64 50.29
N ASN A 108 -46.98 -34.12 51.06
CA ASN A 108 -46.72 -33.51 52.37
C ASN A 108 -47.60 -34.07 53.49
N TYR A 109 -47.06 -34.08 54.71
CA TYR A 109 -47.60 -34.75 55.88
C TYR A 109 -47.40 -33.95 57.16
N SER A 110 -48.47 -33.76 57.94
CA SER A 110 -48.37 -33.19 59.29
C SER A 110 -47.86 -34.23 60.28
N LEU A 111 -46.62 -34.06 60.75
CA LEU A 111 -45.98 -34.92 61.74
C LEU A 111 -46.32 -34.45 63.15
N SER A 112 -46.46 -35.38 64.09
CA SER A 112 -46.48 -35.07 65.52
C SER A 112 -45.81 -36.18 66.32
N LEU A 113 -44.55 -35.93 66.70
CA LEU A 113 -43.66 -36.89 67.33
C LEU A 113 -43.14 -36.35 68.67
N SER A 114 -42.73 -37.25 69.56
CA SER A 114 -41.93 -36.94 70.74
C SER A 114 -40.56 -37.64 70.65
N GLY A 115 -39.58 -37.16 71.42
CA GLY A 115 -38.17 -37.52 71.28
C GLY A 115 -37.90 -39.03 71.33
N GLY A 116 -37.27 -39.52 70.27
CA GLY A 116 -37.00 -40.94 70.03
C GLY A 116 -38.11 -41.70 69.29
N GLN A 117 -39.20 -41.06 68.88
CA GLN A 117 -40.20 -41.66 67.98
C GLN A 117 -39.88 -41.40 66.51
N SER A 118 -40.25 -42.36 65.66
CA SER A 118 -40.34 -42.22 64.22
C SER A 118 -41.68 -42.70 63.66
N VAL A 119 -42.01 -42.27 62.45
CA VAL A 119 -43.21 -42.63 61.68
C VAL A 119 -42.82 -42.83 60.21
N ILE A 120 -43.38 -43.87 59.59
CA ILE A 120 -43.13 -44.20 58.18
C ILE A 120 -44.33 -43.71 57.35
N HIS A 121 -44.06 -43.01 56.26
CA HIS A 121 -45.04 -42.64 55.25
C HIS A 121 -44.71 -43.33 53.93
N GLU A 122 -45.71 -43.96 53.30
CA GLU A 122 -45.59 -44.60 51.98
C GLU A 122 -46.35 -43.78 50.93
N VAL A 123 -45.73 -43.56 49.78
CA VAL A 123 -46.32 -43.00 48.56
C VAL A 123 -46.11 -43.97 47.40
N VAL A 124 -46.86 -43.79 46.31
CA VAL A 124 -46.61 -44.48 45.04
C VAL A 124 -46.33 -43.46 43.95
N TRP A 125 -45.25 -43.71 43.22
CA TRP A 125 -44.80 -42.94 42.06
C TRP A 125 -44.71 -43.85 40.83
N THR A 126 -44.42 -43.30 39.66
CA THR A 126 -44.19 -44.05 38.42
C THR A 126 -43.21 -43.27 37.58
N ALA A 127 -42.09 -43.88 37.20
CA ALA A 127 -41.04 -43.20 36.46
C ALA A 127 -41.46 -43.02 34.99
N GLU A 128 -41.69 -41.78 34.57
CA GLU A 128 -42.19 -41.44 33.23
C GLU A 128 -41.12 -41.54 32.13
N ALA A 129 -39.84 -41.46 32.51
CA ALA A 129 -38.68 -41.54 31.63
C ALA A 129 -37.59 -42.45 32.23
N ALA A 130 -36.73 -43.02 31.39
CA ALA A 130 -35.54 -43.71 31.85
C ALA A 130 -34.43 -42.71 32.25
N HIS A 131 -33.77 -42.96 33.38
CA HIS A 131 -32.59 -42.24 33.83
C HIS A 131 -31.62 -43.20 34.51
N SER A 132 -30.71 -43.75 33.72
CA SER A 132 -29.64 -44.63 34.17
C SER A 132 -28.55 -44.66 33.10
N GLN A 133 -27.31 -44.95 33.46
CA GLN A 133 -26.25 -45.20 32.49
C GLN A 133 -25.19 -46.12 33.07
N LEU A 134 -24.58 -46.93 32.21
CA LEU A 134 -23.36 -47.69 32.51
C LEU A 134 -22.15 -46.93 31.94
N ASP A 135 -21.06 -46.88 32.69
CA ASP A 135 -19.75 -46.48 32.15
C ASP A 135 -19.05 -47.66 31.45
N ASP A 136 -17.90 -47.41 30.82
CA ASP A 136 -17.09 -48.43 30.13
C ASP A 136 -16.63 -49.59 31.04
N ASN A 137 -16.67 -49.42 32.36
CA ASN A 137 -16.31 -50.44 33.35
C ASN A 137 -17.53 -51.25 33.85
N GLY A 138 -18.75 -50.79 33.57
CA GLY A 138 -20.00 -51.36 34.08
C GLY A 138 -20.53 -50.72 35.36
N THR A 139 -20.08 -49.51 35.72
CA THR A 139 -20.56 -48.77 36.90
C THR A 139 -21.94 -48.16 36.64
N LEU A 140 -22.97 -48.57 37.39
CA LEU A 140 -24.34 -48.05 37.22
C LEU A 140 -24.56 -46.71 37.93
N SER A 141 -24.73 -45.65 37.14
CA SER A 141 -24.91 -44.27 37.58
C SER A 141 -26.19 -43.63 37.02
N GLY A 142 -26.46 -42.38 37.40
CA GLY A 142 -27.75 -41.72 37.15
C GLY A 142 -28.85 -42.15 38.14
N GLY A 143 -30.08 -41.70 37.86
CA GLY A 143 -31.27 -41.94 38.65
C GLY A 143 -32.05 -40.67 39.00
N TYR A 144 -33.33 -40.83 39.34
CA TYR A 144 -34.12 -39.74 39.96
C TYR A 144 -33.69 -39.56 41.42
N ILE A 145 -33.74 -38.32 41.90
CA ILE A 145 -33.40 -38.00 43.29
C ILE A 145 -34.70 -38.05 44.12
N ILE A 146 -34.80 -39.04 45.00
CA ILE A 146 -35.88 -39.16 45.98
C ILE A 146 -35.45 -38.40 47.23
N LYS A 147 -36.21 -37.39 47.62
CA LYS A 147 -35.82 -36.44 48.65
C LYS A 147 -36.85 -36.40 49.78
N GLY A 148 -36.41 -36.77 50.99
CA GLY A 148 -37.17 -36.55 52.21
C GLY A 148 -36.76 -35.22 52.84
N VAL A 149 -37.72 -34.36 53.15
CA VAL A 149 -37.50 -33.06 53.82
C VAL A 149 -38.40 -32.95 55.04
N VAL A 150 -37.95 -32.33 56.13
CA VAL A 150 -38.78 -32.03 57.30
C VAL A 150 -38.57 -30.59 57.78
N ASP A 151 -39.63 -29.97 58.29
CA ASP A 151 -39.64 -28.60 58.82
C ASP A 151 -40.44 -28.54 60.13
N ALA A 152 -39.78 -28.39 61.29
CA ALA A 152 -40.42 -28.01 62.56
C ALA A 152 -40.27 -26.51 62.91
N GLY A 153 -39.79 -25.70 61.96
CA GLY A 153 -39.61 -24.27 62.07
C GLY A 153 -38.70 -23.85 63.23
N ILE A 154 -38.99 -22.70 63.83
CA ILE A 154 -38.15 -22.09 64.89
C ILE A 154 -38.07 -22.87 66.21
N ALA A 155 -38.66 -24.08 66.29
CA ALA A 155 -38.48 -25.00 67.41
C ALA A 155 -37.29 -25.94 67.21
N GLU A 156 -36.86 -26.17 65.96
CA GLU A 156 -35.75 -27.03 65.57
C GLU A 156 -34.42 -26.58 66.21
N GLY A 157 -33.61 -27.52 66.66
CA GLY A 157 -32.32 -27.25 67.31
C GLY A 157 -31.07 -27.57 66.48
N ASP A 158 -31.24 -28.34 65.41
CA ASP A 158 -30.26 -28.63 64.36
C ASP A 158 -31.07 -28.82 63.08
N THR A 159 -30.72 -28.09 62.01
CA THR A 159 -31.41 -28.14 60.71
C THR A 159 -30.53 -28.77 59.62
N SER A 160 -29.34 -29.28 59.99
CA SER A 160 -28.38 -29.85 59.04
C SER A 160 -28.74 -31.28 58.59
N ASN A 161 -29.71 -31.89 59.26
CA ASN A 161 -30.21 -33.24 59.07
C ASN A 161 -31.72 -33.29 58.74
N ASP A 162 -32.29 -32.16 58.34
CA ASP A 162 -33.69 -31.98 57.91
C ASP A 162 -33.95 -32.55 56.51
N VAL A 163 -32.90 -32.91 55.78
CA VAL A 163 -32.93 -33.38 54.39
C VAL A 163 -32.15 -34.69 54.27
N SER A 164 -32.70 -35.65 53.54
CA SER A 164 -31.98 -36.81 53.01
C SER A 164 -32.38 -37.07 51.56
N GLU A 165 -31.43 -37.58 50.76
CA GLU A 165 -31.57 -37.78 49.32
C GLU A 165 -31.03 -39.15 48.92
N GLU A 166 -31.81 -39.91 48.16
CA GLU A 166 -31.44 -41.23 47.60
C GLU A 166 -31.53 -41.19 46.06
N ASN A 167 -30.58 -41.80 45.36
CA ASN A 167 -30.48 -41.76 43.90
C ASN A 167 -30.96 -43.08 43.30
N VAL A 168 -32.07 -43.06 42.57
CA VAL A 168 -32.79 -44.25 42.10
C VAL A 168 -32.65 -44.41 40.58
N PRO A 169 -31.74 -45.28 40.08
CA PRO A 169 -31.57 -45.52 38.64
C PRO A 169 -32.82 -46.14 38.04
N ILE A 170 -33.29 -45.58 36.92
CA ILE A 170 -34.41 -46.08 36.15
C ILE A 170 -33.89 -46.60 34.80
N ALA A 171 -33.89 -47.91 34.63
CA ALA A 171 -33.55 -48.58 33.38
C ALA A 171 -34.72 -48.52 32.37
N ILE A 172 -34.39 -48.63 31.09
CA ILE A 172 -35.37 -48.68 30.00
C ILE A 172 -36.11 -50.03 30.05
N PHE A 173 -35.37 -51.13 30.23
CA PHE A 173 -35.92 -52.48 30.19
C PHE A 173 -35.01 -53.52 30.88
N PHE A 174 -35.61 -54.63 31.34
CA PHE A 174 -34.92 -55.81 31.85
C PHE A 174 -35.73 -57.07 31.49
N ASP A 175 -35.04 -58.13 31.06
CA ASP A 175 -35.58 -59.48 30.88
C ASP A 175 -34.64 -60.51 31.53
N ASP A 176 -35.21 -61.48 32.25
CA ASP A 176 -34.49 -62.60 32.87
C ASP A 176 -34.22 -63.76 31.90
N MET A 177 -34.56 -63.58 30.62
CA MET A 177 -34.37 -64.51 29.50
C MET A 177 -34.96 -65.92 29.72
N GLU A 178 -35.80 -66.10 30.74
CA GLU A 178 -36.45 -67.35 31.16
C GLU A 178 -37.60 -67.81 30.24
N ARG A 179 -38.01 -66.98 29.27
CA ARG A 179 -39.16 -67.19 28.36
C ARG A 179 -38.88 -66.84 26.90
N GLY A 180 -39.46 -67.62 25.99
CA GLY A 180 -39.35 -67.36 24.56
C GLY A 180 -39.96 -68.44 23.68
N MET A 181 -39.71 -68.33 22.38
CA MET A 181 -40.14 -69.30 21.38
C MET A 181 -38.96 -69.76 20.52
N CYS A 182 -38.77 -71.07 20.44
CA CYS A 182 -37.82 -71.74 19.56
C CYS A 182 -38.40 -73.08 19.10
N GLY A 183 -37.66 -73.84 18.30
CA GLY A 183 -38.13 -75.10 17.70
C GLY A 183 -38.03 -76.33 18.60
N ASP A 184 -38.13 -77.48 17.93
CA ASP A 184 -37.71 -78.81 18.39
C ASP A 184 -36.32 -79.07 17.78
N ASN A 185 -35.26 -78.89 18.58
CA ASN A 185 -33.86 -79.04 18.14
C ASN A 185 -33.22 -80.36 18.61
N ASP A 186 -33.74 -81.01 19.65
CA ASP A 186 -33.25 -82.32 20.13
C ASP A 186 -33.96 -83.53 19.47
N GLY A 187 -35.16 -83.33 18.93
CA GLY A 187 -35.95 -84.32 18.20
C GLY A 187 -37.00 -85.09 19.02
N ASP A 188 -37.27 -84.73 20.28
CA ASP A 188 -38.25 -85.42 21.13
C ASP A 188 -39.74 -85.11 20.81
N ASN A 189 -40.01 -84.12 19.95
CA ASN A 189 -41.33 -83.60 19.55
C ASN A 189 -42.00 -82.66 20.58
N ALA A 190 -41.25 -82.11 21.54
CA ALA A 190 -41.58 -80.90 22.28
C ALA A 190 -40.86 -79.67 21.68
N MET A 191 -41.15 -78.48 22.22
CA MET A 191 -40.42 -77.25 21.90
C MET A 191 -39.43 -77.00 23.03
N ASP A 192 -38.16 -76.73 22.72
CA ASP A 192 -37.12 -76.55 23.74
C ASP A 192 -37.30 -75.28 24.59
N CYS A 193 -38.13 -74.34 24.11
CA CYS A 193 -38.41 -73.07 24.80
C CYS A 193 -39.78 -73.06 25.53
N PRO A 194 -39.83 -72.55 26.77
CA PRO A 194 -41.06 -72.31 27.50
C PRO A 194 -41.83 -71.13 26.88
N GLY A 195 -42.89 -71.48 26.15
CA GLY A 195 -43.58 -70.60 25.22
C GLY A 195 -44.06 -69.24 25.77
N ALA A 196 -43.98 -68.24 24.89
CA ALA A 196 -44.28 -66.84 25.20
C ALA A 196 -45.77 -66.53 25.46
N THR A 197 -46.02 -65.43 26.18
CA THR A 197 -47.33 -64.81 26.33
C THR A 197 -47.53 -63.66 25.34
N TYR A 198 -48.75 -63.51 24.82
CA TYR A 198 -49.12 -62.34 24.03
C TYR A 198 -48.87 -61.03 24.79
N ASN A 199 -48.51 -59.97 24.06
CA ASN A 199 -48.30 -58.62 24.57
C ASN A 199 -47.24 -58.50 25.67
N SER A 200 -46.34 -59.48 25.78
CA SER A 200 -45.20 -59.49 26.70
C SER A 200 -43.91 -59.48 25.88
N PRO A 201 -42.94 -58.59 26.16
CA PRO A 201 -41.61 -58.67 25.58
C PRO A 201 -40.97 -60.03 25.88
N THR A 202 -40.21 -60.55 24.92
CA THR A 202 -39.62 -61.90 24.92
C THR A 202 -38.66 -62.06 23.73
N PHE A 203 -38.11 -63.26 23.54
CA PHE A 203 -37.25 -63.61 22.41
C PHE A 203 -37.87 -64.73 21.56
N ALA A 204 -37.71 -64.64 20.23
CA ALA A 204 -38.13 -65.67 19.29
C ALA A 204 -37.00 -66.00 18.31
N SER A 205 -36.69 -67.29 18.13
CA SER A 205 -35.62 -67.74 17.24
C SER A 205 -36.08 -67.93 15.79
N VAL A 206 -35.18 -67.71 14.84
CA VAL A 206 -35.36 -67.97 13.40
C VAL A 206 -34.02 -68.28 12.74
N GLY A 207 -34.00 -69.25 11.83
CA GLY A 207 -32.85 -69.58 10.98
C GLY A 207 -33.03 -69.08 9.55
N PHE A 208 -31.92 -68.73 8.89
CA PHE A 208 -31.89 -68.27 7.50
C PHE A 208 -30.90 -69.09 6.66
N ASP A 209 -31.29 -69.39 5.42
CA ASP A 209 -30.38 -69.96 4.43
C ASP A 209 -29.37 -68.92 3.88
N GLY A 210 -28.41 -69.38 3.09
CA GLY A 210 -27.44 -68.52 2.40
C GLY A 210 -28.01 -67.63 1.28
N ASN A 211 -29.33 -67.42 1.23
CA ASN A 211 -30.04 -66.47 0.37
C ASN A 211 -31.00 -65.57 1.20
N ASP A 212 -30.76 -65.45 2.52
CA ASP A 212 -31.57 -64.72 3.49
C ASP A 212 -33.06 -65.15 3.51
N GLN A 213 -33.35 -66.41 3.18
CA GLN A 213 -34.69 -66.99 3.28
C GLN A 213 -34.82 -67.81 4.56
N THR A 214 -35.95 -67.68 5.27
CA THR A 214 -36.20 -68.46 6.50
C THR A 214 -36.20 -69.96 6.21
N ASP A 215 -35.31 -70.72 6.85
CA ASP A 215 -35.18 -72.18 6.64
C ASP A 215 -35.71 -73.01 7.82
N GLY A 216 -35.79 -72.41 9.02
CA GLY A 216 -36.37 -73.04 10.21
C GLY A 216 -36.38 -72.13 11.45
N HIS A 217 -36.37 -72.77 12.62
CA HIS A 217 -36.30 -72.09 13.92
C HIS A 217 -34.89 -71.68 14.34
N GLY A 218 -33.85 -72.20 13.68
CA GLY A 218 -32.46 -72.11 14.12
C GLY A 218 -32.15 -72.92 15.39
N PRO A 219 -30.87 -73.13 15.71
CA PRO A 219 -30.41 -74.01 16.80
C PRO A 219 -30.52 -73.35 18.18
N TRP A 220 -30.91 -72.07 18.24
CA TRP A 220 -31.16 -71.33 19.48
C TRP A 220 -32.26 -71.98 20.31
N GLN A 221 -31.96 -72.27 21.57
CA GLN A 221 -32.81 -72.98 22.52
C GLN A 221 -32.48 -72.61 23.97
N MET A 222 -33.32 -73.03 24.92
CA MET A 222 -33.06 -72.84 26.35
C MET A 222 -32.41 -74.06 27.00
N ASP A 223 -31.40 -73.79 27.81
CA ASP A 223 -30.86 -74.76 28.77
C ASP A 223 -31.52 -74.54 30.15
N ASN A 224 -31.41 -75.53 31.04
CA ASN A 224 -31.85 -75.45 32.44
C ASN A 224 -30.82 -76.03 33.44
N SER A 225 -29.58 -76.22 32.99
CA SER A 225 -28.47 -76.67 33.83
C SER A 225 -27.91 -75.59 34.75
N SER A 226 -28.03 -74.31 34.38
CA SER A 226 -27.70 -73.13 35.19
C SER A 226 -28.36 -71.85 34.65
N GLY A 227 -28.05 -70.70 35.24
CA GLY A 227 -28.43 -69.35 34.79
C GLY A 227 -27.72 -68.31 35.67
N PHE A 228 -27.45 -67.12 35.15
CA PHE A 228 -26.93 -65.98 35.93
C PHE A 228 -28.07 -65.34 36.74
N VAL A 229 -29.23 -65.12 36.08
CA VAL A 229 -30.50 -64.81 36.73
C VAL A 229 -31.45 -65.99 36.55
N GLY A 230 -32.18 -66.35 37.61
CA GLY A 230 -33.19 -67.41 37.54
C GLY A 230 -32.60 -68.83 37.53
N THR A 231 -32.90 -69.60 36.49
CA THR A 231 -32.68 -71.06 36.39
C THR A 231 -32.38 -71.57 34.97
N LYS A 232 -32.34 -70.68 33.97
CA LYS A 232 -32.15 -70.99 32.55
C LYS A 232 -31.26 -69.96 31.88
N HIS A 233 -30.94 -70.22 30.61
CA HIS A 233 -30.29 -69.28 29.69
C HIS A 233 -30.48 -69.77 28.24
N TRP A 234 -30.15 -68.92 27.25
CA TRP A 234 -30.14 -69.31 25.83
C TRP A 234 -28.79 -69.88 25.41
N ARG A 235 -28.82 -70.80 24.44
CA ARG A 235 -27.65 -71.38 23.75
C ARG A 235 -28.00 -71.72 22.31
N HIS A 236 -27.04 -71.71 21.38
CA HIS A 236 -27.24 -72.06 19.96
C HIS A 236 -26.77 -73.48 19.59
N SER A 237 -26.90 -74.41 20.53
CA SER A 237 -26.50 -75.82 20.38
C SER A 237 -27.35 -76.71 21.29
N VAL A 238 -27.52 -77.98 20.93
CA VAL A 238 -28.24 -78.96 21.78
C VAL A 238 -27.38 -79.33 22.99
N PRO A 239 -27.93 -79.44 24.22
CA PRO A 239 -27.18 -79.82 25.41
C PRO A 239 -26.30 -81.08 25.25
N GLY A 240 -24.98 -80.87 25.32
CA GLY A 240 -23.97 -81.92 25.16
C GLY A 240 -23.58 -82.24 23.71
N GLN A 241 -24.02 -81.43 22.73
CA GLN A 241 -23.56 -81.43 21.34
C GLN A 241 -22.84 -80.12 21.01
N ASP A 242 -22.13 -80.11 19.88
CA ASP A 242 -21.63 -78.90 19.23
C ASP A 242 -22.74 -78.27 18.35
N TYR A 243 -22.62 -76.98 18.01
CA TYR A 243 -23.55 -76.28 17.11
C TYR A 243 -23.47 -76.74 15.64
N VAL A 244 -24.43 -76.31 14.82
CA VAL A 244 -24.46 -76.61 13.38
C VAL A 244 -23.52 -75.71 12.58
N SER A 245 -22.86 -76.30 11.57
CA SER A 245 -22.00 -75.59 10.60
C SER A 245 -22.80 -74.99 9.45
N ASN A 246 -22.42 -73.79 8.98
CA ASN A 246 -23.19 -72.95 8.05
C ASN A 246 -24.49 -72.39 8.64
N GLY A 247 -24.52 -72.14 9.96
CA GLY A 247 -25.60 -71.45 10.64
C GLY A 247 -25.61 -69.95 10.31
N ASN A 248 -26.80 -69.36 10.34
CA ASN A 248 -27.09 -67.94 10.13
C ASN A 248 -28.42 -67.63 10.83
N ASP A 249 -28.38 -67.56 12.15
CA ASP A 249 -29.55 -67.75 13.01
C ASP A 249 -29.68 -66.65 14.06
N HIS A 250 -30.87 -66.08 14.17
CA HIS A 250 -31.16 -64.98 15.09
C HIS A 250 -32.05 -65.42 16.25
N ILE A 251 -31.85 -64.80 17.42
CA ILE A 251 -32.93 -64.60 18.40
C ILE A 251 -33.33 -63.13 18.41
N VAL A 252 -34.59 -62.89 18.04
CA VAL A 252 -35.15 -61.56 17.81
C VAL A 252 -35.92 -61.12 19.05
N TRP A 253 -35.60 -59.92 19.55
CA TRP A 253 -36.31 -59.33 20.69
C TRP A 253 -37.57 -58.60 20.23
N GLY A 254 -38.69 -58.85 20.93
CA GLY A 254 -40.00 -58.38 20.52
C GLY A 254 -41.14 -59.00 21.32
N TRP A 255 -42.36 -58.97 20.80
CA TRP A 255 -43.51 -59.61 21.42
C TRP A 255 -44.47 -60.23 20.40
N PHE A 256 -45.17 -61.29 20.81
CA PHE A 256 -46.28 -61.86 20.04
C PHE A 256 -47.55 -61.04 20.26
N ILE A 257 -48.36 -60.86 19.22
CA ILE A 257 -49.68 -60.20 19.29
C ILE A 257 -50.80 -61.11 18.79
N PRO A 258 -52.05 -60.95 19.28
CA PRO A 258 -53.18 -61.73 18.78
C PRO A 258 -53.46 -61.48 17.28
N GLY A 259 -53.83 -62.53 16.55
CA GLY A 259 -54.12 -62.44 15.11
C GLY A 259 -55.15 -61.37 14.76
N GLY A 260 -54.75 -60.38 13.96
CA GLY A 260 -55.59 -59.26 13.54
C GLY A 260 -55.44 -57.96 14.35
N THR A 261 -54.46 -57.89 15.25
CA THR A 261 -54.06 -56.66 15.95
C THR A 261 -52.83 -56.01 15.31
N THR A 262 -52.43 -54.82 15.79
CA THR A 262 -51.29 -54.00 15.32
C THR A 262 -50.14 -54.01 16.34
N CYS A 263 -48.92 -53.70 15.89
CA CYS A 263 -47.71 -53.61 16.74
C CYS A 263 -47.63 -52.28 17.53
N GLU A 264 -48.70 -51.94 18.23
CA GLU A 264 -48.75 -50.78 19.15
C GLU A 264 -48.26 -51.22 20.54
N ASP A 265 -47.79 -50.29 21.38
CA ASP A 265 -47.40 -50.64 22.76
C ASP A 265 -48.64 -51.13 23.53
N PRO A 266 -48.67 -52.39 24.01
CA PRO A 266 -49.80 -52.92 24.76
C PRO A 266 -49.80 -52.50 26.24
N GLY A 267 -48.83 -51.71 26.68
CA GLY A 267 -48.63 -51.25 28.06
C GLY A 267 -47.34 -51.74 28.71
N HIS A 268 -46.31 -52.12 27.95
CA HIS A 268 -45.00 -52.53 28.46
C HIS A 268 -43.92 -51.43 28.39
N GLY A 269 -44.21 -50.27 27.79
CA GLY A 269 -43.38 -49.05 27.91
C GLY A 269 -42.17 -48.97 26.97
N LEU A 270 -42.11 -49.84 25.96
CA LEU A 270 -41.04 -49.88 24.94
C LEU A 270 -41.40 -49.07 23.69
N GLY A 271 -42.64 -48.60 23.58
CA GLY A 271 -43.19 -48.00 22.38
C GLY A 271 -43.63 -49.04 21.35
N TRP A 272 -43.54 -48.66 20.09
CA TRP A 272 -44.10 -49.39 18.96
C TRP A 272 -43.19 -50.55 18.52
N GLY A 273 -43.73 -51.45 17.69
CA GLY A 273 -42.99 -52.56 17.11
C GLY A 273 -43.12 -52.65 15.59
N ILE A 274 -42.20 -53.39 14.97
CA ILE A 274 -42.17 -53.65 13.52
C ILE A 274 -42.56 -55.11 13.28
N THR A 275 -43.55 -55.37 12.42
CA THR A 275 -44.03 -56.73 12.13
C THR A 275 -42.95 -57.59 11.47
N ALA A 276 -42.58 -58.70 12.12
CA ALA A 276 -41.62 -59.68 11.62
C ALA A 276 -42.34 -60.76 10.78
N ASN A 277 -42.48 -60.53 9.48
CA ASN A 277 -43.16 -61.46 8.57
C ASN A 277 -42.48 -62.83 8.48
N GLU A 278 -41.16 -62.86 8.70
CA GLU A 278 -40.33 -64.06 8.85
C GLU A 278 -40.79 -64.96 10.00
N LEU A 279 -41.13 -64.38 11.17
CA LEU A 279 -41.56 -65.12 12.36
C LEU A 279 -43.05 -65.50 12.30
N ASN A 280 -43.87 -64.69 11.62
CA ASN A 280 -45.32 -64.89 11.51
C ASN A 280 -45.70 -66.26 10.90
N GLY A 281 -44.94 -66.72 9.89
CA GLY A 281 -45.17 -68.01 9.24
C GLY A 281 -44.67 -69.21 10.05
N LEU A 282 -43.63 -68.99 10.86
CA LEU A 282 -42.91 -70.00 11.63
C LEU A 282 -43.66 -70.39 12.91
N TYR A 283 -44.19 -69.41 13.65
CA TYR A 283 -44.88 -69.63 14.93
C TYR A 283 -46.42 -69.60 14.85
N ALA A 284 -46.98 -69.41 13.65
CA ALA A 284 -48.42 -69.30 13.39
C ALA A 284 -49.16 -68.19 14.20
N ALA A 285 -48.42 -67.25 14.78
CA ALA A 285 -48.89 -66.10 15.52
C ALA A 285 -48.06 -64.87 15.11
N PRO A 286 -48.65 -63.68 14.93
CA PRO A 286 -47.89 -62.51 14.52
C PRO A 286 -46.89 -62.04 15.59
N PHE A 287 -45.70 -61.62 15.17
CA PHE A 287 -44.63 -61.10 16.03
C PHE A 287 -44.24 -59.66 15.65
N CYS A 288 -43.90 -58.87 16.66
CA CYS A 288 -43.48 -57.48 16.55
C CYS A 288 -42.08 -57.33 17.14
N LYS A 289 -41.05 -57.02 16.33
CA LYS A 289 -39.72 -56.63 16.83
C LYS A 289 -39.85 -55.30 17.57
N VAL A 290 -39.11 -55.09 18.66
CA VAL A 290 -39.11 -53.79 19.35
C VAL A 290 -38.54 -52.71 18.42
N SER A 291 -39.16 -51.52 18.38
CA SER A 291 -38.78 -50.41 17.49
C SER A 291 -38.27 -49.20 18.28
N LEU A 292 -37.10 -49.34 18.89
CA LEU A 292 -36.47 -48.27 19.67
C LEU A 292 -36.13 -47.06 18.78
N THR A 293 -36.36 -45.85 19.31
CA THR A 293 -36.02 -44.59 18.63
C THR A 293 -34.85 -43.93 19.34
N GLY A 294 -33.62 -44.12 18.84
CA GLY A 294 -32.41 -43.64 19.52
C GLY A 294 -32.35 -42.11 19.70
N GLY A 295 -33.03 -41.36 18.83
CA GLY A 295 -33.20 -39.90 18.96
C GLY A 295 -33.87 -39.45 20.27
N ASN A 296 -34.62 -40.31 20.95
CA ASN A 296 -35.24 -40.03 22.25
C ASN A 296 -34.27 -40.13 23.43
N TYR A 297 -33.03 -40.59 23.25
CA TYR A 297 -32.06 -40.82 24.33
C TYR A 297 -30.81 -39.93 24.17
N ILE A 298 -30.15 -39.58 25.27
CA ILE A 298 -28.80 -39.02 25.28
C ILE A 298 -27.78 -40.15 25.15
N SER A 299 -27.93 -41.16 26.00
CA SER A 299 -27.06 -42.33 26.13
C SER A 299 -27.93 -43.58 26.30
N MET A 300 -27.43 -44.74 25.87
CA MET A 300 -28.15 -46.00 25.93
C MET A 300 -27.17 -47.17 25.87
N GLN A 301 -27.14 -47.99 26.91
CA GLN A 301 -26.24 -49.15 27.01
C GLN A 301 -27.06 -50.44 27.15
N LEU A 302 -26.80 -51.41 26.28
CA LEU A 302 -27.25 -52.78 26.45
C LEU A 302 -26.18 -53.56 27.23
N ALA A 303 -26.60 -54.31 28.24
CA ALA A 303 -25.75 -55.24 28.97
C ALA A 303 -26.37 -56.64 29.03
N THR A 304 -25.54 -57.65 28.79
CA THR A 304 -25.88 -59.07 28.87
C THR A 304 -24.75 -59.86 29.51
N GLN A 305 -25.04 -61.07 29.98
CA GLN A 305 -24.10 -61.99 30.59
C GLN A 305 -23.89 -63.17 29.66
N ALA A 306 -22.64 -63.58 29.46
CA ALA A 306 -22.31 -64.69 28.59
C ALA A 306 -21.18 -65.58 29.11
N TRP A 307 -21.19 -66.86 28.75
CA TRP A 307 -20.06 -67.77 28.90
C TRP A 307 -20.00 -68.76 27.73
N GLY A 308 -18.88 -69.47 27.57
CA GLY A 308 -18.65 -70.42 26.49
C GLY A 308 -17.64 -69.89 25.47
N GLY A 309 -17.69 -70.39 24.24
CA GLY A 309 -16.75 -69.96 23.21
C GLY A 309 -16.95 -70.66 21.88
N MET A 310 -16.68 -69.92 20.80
CA MET A 310 -16.80 -70.40 19.42
C MET A 310 -15.71 -71.42 19.07
N GLY A 311 -15.94 -72.14 17.98
CA GLY A 311 -14.98 -73.04 17.38
C GLY A 311 -13.86 -72.33 16.62
N LEU A 312 -13.04 -73.10 15.90
CA LEU A 312 -11.88 -72.58 15.17
C LEU A 312 -12.27 -72.22 13.73
N GLY A 313 -12.73 -70.98 13.52
CA GLY A 313 -13.17 -70.50 12.21
C GLY A 313 -13.43 -69.00 12.15
N ASN A 314 -14.28 -68.58 11.21
CA ASN A 314 -14.96 -67.29 11.24
C ASN A 314 -16.35 -67.43 11.92
N ASP A 315 -16.46 -68.33 12.89
CA ASP A 315 -17.69 -68.60 13.65
C ASP A 315 -17.85 -67.53 14.73
N GLU A 316 -19.01 -66.86 14.78
CA GLU A 316 -19.24 -65.76 15.70
C GLU A 316 -20.68 -65.70 16.26
N VAL A 317 -20.80 -65.10 17.44
CA VAL A 317 -22.07 -64.52 17.91
C VAL A 317 -21.90 -63.03 18.04
N SER A 318 -22.87 -62.26 17.56
CA SER A 318 -22.95 -60.82 17.75
C SER A 318 -24.30 -60.39 18.32
N LEU A 319 -24.31 -59.23 18.98
CA LEU A 319 -25.50 -58.43 19.18
C LEU A 319 -25.62 -57.45 18.02
N GLU A 320 -26.78 -57.38 17.38
CA GLU A 320 -27.03 -56.55 16.20
C GLU A 320 -28.09 -55.49 16.47
N ALA A 321 -27.85 -54.28 15.95
CA ALA A 321 -28.83 -53.21 15.86
C ALA A 321 -29.20 -53.03 14.39
N THR A 322 -30.47 -53.28 14.05
CA THR A 322 -30.98 -53.26 12.67
C THR A 322 -31.96 -52.12 12.45
N SER A 323 -31.73 -51.27 11.44
CA SER A 323 -32.61 -50.18 11.01
C SER A 323 -33.06 -50.41 9.57
N ALA A 324 -34.36 -50.30 9.29
CA ALA A 324 -34.96 -50.49 7.96
C ALA A 324 -34.58 -51.80 7.22
N GLY A 325 -34.18 -52.84 7.95
CA GLY A 325 -33.74 -54.13 7.39
C GLY A 325 -32.23 -54.22 7.08
N ALA A 326 -31.43 -53.22 7.44
CA ALA A 326 -29.97 -53.26 7.38
C ALA A 326 -29.36 -53.15 8.78
N VAL A 327 -28.31 -53.93 9.04
CA VAL A 327 -27.54 -53.87 10.28
C VAL A 327 -26.73 -52.56 10.29
N ILE A 328 -26.95 -51.72 11.31
CA ILE A 328 -26.30 -50.40 11.44
C ILE A 328 -25.15 -50.37 12.46
N ALA A 329 -25.14 -51.32 13.39
CA ALA A 329 -24.03 -51.56 14.31
C ALA A 329 -24.10 -52.98 14.87
N THR A 330 -22.94 -53.52 15.23
CA THR A 330 -22.80 -54.83 15.88
C THR A 330 -21.84 -54.76 17.07
N LYS A 331 -22.05 -55.64 18.05
CA LYS A 331 -21.11 -55.95 19.13
C LYS A 331 -20.78 -57.44 19.07
N ASN A 332 -19.56 -57.78 18.68
CA ASN A 332 -19.12 -59.17 18.60
C ASN A 332 -18.87 -59.73 20.01
N LEU A 333 -19.65 -60.73 20.43
CA LEU A 333 -19.45 -61.41 21.72
C LEU A 333 -18.17 -62.25 21.68
N SER A 334 -17.88 -62.84 20.52
CA SER A 334 -16.67 -63.64 20.24
C SER A 334 -15.36 -62.91 20.51
N GLU A 335 -15.35 -61.58 20.34
CA GLU A 335 -14.21 -60.70 20.60
C GLU A 335 -14.23 -60.06 22.00
N SER A 336 -15.34 -60.21 22.75
CA SER A 336 -15.57 -59.52 24.04
C SER A 336 -14.88 -60.18 25.25
N GLY A 337 -13.97 -61.12 25.05
CA GLY A 337 -13.15 -61.71 26.13
C GLY A 337 -13.89 -62.65 27.08
N ILE A 338 -15.05 -63.18 26.65
CA ILE A 338 -15.92 -64.07 27.42
C ILE A 338 -15.18 -65.33 27.91
N SER A 339 -15.47 -65.76 29.14
CA SER A 339 -14.89 -66.98 29.70
C SER A 339 -15.45 -68.26 29.06
N GLY A 340 -14.54 -69.12 28.59
CA GLY A 340 -14.85 -70.46 28.09
C GLY A 340 -15.10 -71.53 29.17
N ALA A 341 -15.16 -71.14 30.45
CA ALA A 341 -15.50 -72.06 31.54
C ALA A 341 -17.02 -72.15 31.74
N THR A 342 -17.50 -73.35 32.08
CA THR A 342 -18.92 -73.60 32.35
C THR A 342 -19.41 -72.79 33.54
N ASP A 343 -20.48 -72.02 33.35
CA ASP A 343 -21.14 -71.19 34.38
C ASP A 343 -20.28 -70.00 34.90
N ASP A 344 -19.24 -69.61 34.16
CA ASP A 344 -18.32 -68.50 34.49
C ASP A 344 -18.73 -67.21 33.76
N TRP A 345 -19.88 -66.66 34.16
CA TRP A 345 -20.56 -65.55 33.48
C TRP A 345 -19.71 -64.28 33.39
N THR A 346 -19.56 -63.78 32.17
CA THR A 346 -18.82 -62.56 31.82
C THR A 346 -19.77 -61.47 31.33
N PRO A 347 -19.77 -60.26 31.93
CA PRO A 347 -20.65 -59.18 31.50
C PRO A 347 -20.14 -58.54 30.20
N VAL A 348 -21.01 -58.48 29.19
CA VAL A 348 -20.77 -57.83 27.91
C VAL A 348 -21.64 -56.58 27.82
N ILE A 349 -21.00 -55.41 27.82
CA ILE A 349 -21.66 -54.10 27.72
C ILE A 349 -21.44 -53.51 26.32
N TRP A 350 -22.47 -52.87 25.79
CA TRP A 350 -22.47 -52.21 24.48
C TRP A 350 -23.15 -50.83 24.57
N ASP A 351 -22.38 -49.75 24.38
CA ASP A 351 -22.97 -48.43 24.12
C ASP A 351 -23.54 -48.38 22.70
N LEU A 352 -24.84 -48.06 22.62
CA LEU A 352 -25.59 -47.90 21.39
C LEU A 352 -25.62 -46.43 20.92
N GLY A 353 -25.24 -45.48 21.78
CA GLY A 353 -25.45 -44.05 21.57
C GLY A 353 -24.84 -43.51 20.27
N ALA A 354 -23.57 -43.81 20.02
CA ALA A 354 -22.84 -43.32 18.85
C ALA A 354 -23.47 -43.74 17.50
N HIS A 355 -24.12 -44.91 17.44
CA HIS A 355 -24.62 -45.50 16.19
C HIS A 355 -26.14 -45.37 16.00
N THR A 356 -26.90 -45.30 17.09
CA THR A 356 -28.38 -45.35 17.05
C THR A 356 -29.07 -43.99 17.24
N SER A 357 -28.35 -42.95 17.70
CA SER A 357 -28.87 -41.64 18.11
C SER A 357 -29.72 -40.85 17.10
N THR A 358 -29.78 -41.26 15.82
CA THR A 358 -30.64 -40.66 14.79
C THR A 358 -31.61 -41.67 14.14
N GLN A 359 -31.59 -42.93 14.58
CA GLN A 359 -32.23 -44.06 13.90
C GLN A 359 -33.40 -44.64 14.70
N VAL A 360 -34.27 -45.35 13.98
CA VAL A 360 -35.27 -46.25 14.57
C VAL A 360 -34.82 -47.68 14.28
N PHE A 361 -34.63 -48.50 15.32
CA PHE A 361 -33.93 -49.77 15.20
C PHE A 361 -34.51 -50.86 16.12
N SER A 362 -34.26 -52.12 15.76
CA SER A 362 -34.53 -53.31 16.57
C SER A 362 -33.24 -54.01 16.98
N LEU A 363 -33.26 -54.72 18.12
CA LEU A 363 -32.13 -55.51 18.62
C LEU A 363 -32.38 -57.02 18.45
N SER A 364 -31.31 -57.76 18.17
CA SER A 364 -31.28 -59.23 18.09
C SER A 364 -29.89 -59.75 18.45
N TYR A 365 -29.79 -61.00 18.90
CA TYR A 365 -28.52 -61.73 18.77
C TYR A 365 -28.51 -62.46 17.44
N HIS A 366 -27.33 -62.57 16.84
CA HIS A 366 -27.03 -63.28 15.61
C HIS A 366 -25.95 -64.31 15.90
N PHE A 367 -26.13 -65.53 15.38
CA PHE A 367 -25.12 -66.60 15.37
C PHE A 367 -24.80 -66.92 13.91
N GLN A 368 -23.52 -66.94 13.57
CA GLN A 368 -23.02 -67.35 12.25
C GLN A 368 -21.92 -68.39 12.42
N SER A 369 -21.91 -69.42 11.56
CA SER A 369 -20.82 -70.40 11.51
C SER A 369 -20.43 -70.77 10.09
N ASP A 370 -19.20 -71.26 9.91
CA ASP A 370 -18.69 -71.81 8.65
C ASP A 370 -18.53 -73.35 8.72
N ASN A 371 -17.54 -73.94 8.03
CA ASN A 371 -17.28 -75.39 7.99
C ASN A 371 -15.96 -75.80 8.67
N SER A 372 -15.26 -74.91 9.35
CA SER A 372 -13.89 -75.14 9.84
C SER A 372 -13.81 -75.78 11.23
N GLY A 373 -14.84 -75.63 12.06
CA GLY A 373 -15.12 -76.59 13.14
C GLY A 373 -15.96 -76.01 14.28
N ALA A 374 -17.04 -76.69 14.65
CA ALA A 374 -17.97 -76.27 15.70
C ALA A 374 -17.48 -76.53 17.14
N SER A 375 -18.18 -75.93 18.11
CA SER A 375 -18.04 -76.16 19.55
C SER A 375 -19.42 -76.17 20.23
N ALA A 376 -19.48 -76.28 21.56
CA ALA A 376 -20.71 -76.06 22.32
C ALA A 376 -21.29 -74.63 22.17
N GLY A 377 -20.50 -73.67 21.68
CA GLY A 377 -20.92 -72.29 21.44
C GLY A 377 -20.90 -71.38 22.67
N PHE A 378 -21.61 -70.26 22.55
CA PHE A 378 -21.92 -69.35 23.64
C PHE A 378 -23.30 -69.63 24.24
N HIS A 379 -23.36 -69.35 25.54
CA HIS A 379 -24.54 -69.28 26.37
C HIS A 379 -24.76 -67.80 26.74
N VAL A 380 -25.99 -67.30 26.61
CA VAL A 380 -26.35 -65.90 26.92
C VAL A 380 -27.56 -65.81 27.84
N ASP A 381 -27.49 -64.90 28.80
CA ASP A 381 -28.48 -64.64 29.84
C ASP A 381 -28.50 -63.16 30.21
N GLN A 382 -29.58 -62.69 30.85
CA GLN A 382 -29.86 -61.31 31.20
C GLN A 382 -29.88 -60.35 29.99
N PHE A 383 -30.98 -59.64 29.79
CA PHE A 383 -31.06 -58.55 28.81
C PHE A 383 -31.48 -57.25 29.49
N ALA A 384 -30.49 -56.45 29.89
CA ALA A 384 -30.69 -55.21 30.63
C ALA A 384 -30.34 -53.99 29.77
N LEU A 385 -31.30 -53.08 29.56
CA LEU A 385 -31.14 -51.88 28.74
C LEU A 385 -31.23 -50.64 29.63
N PHE A 386 -30.09 -49.96 29.80
CA PHE A 386 -29.96 -48.70 30.54
C PHE A 386 -29.90 -47.52 29.57
N GLY A 387 -30.21 -46.31 30.05
CA GLY A 387 -30.10 -45.10 29.25
C GLY A 387 -30.77 -43.88 29.87
N ILE A 388 -30.36 -42.70 29.40
CA ILE A 388 -30.93 -41.41 29.80
C ILE A 388 -31.85 -40.91 28.69
N GLU A 389 -33.15 -40.82 29.00
CA GLU A 389 -34.20 -40.40 28.07
C GLU A 389 -34.43 -38.89 28.10
N LYS A 390 -34.67 -38.31 26.93
CA LYS A 390 -34.83 -36.86 26.74
C LYS A 390 -36.23 -36.41 27.17
N VAL A 391 -36.35 -35.99 28.42
CA VAL A 391 -37.56 -35.31 28.98
C VAL A 391 -37.87 -33.98 28.26
N GLN A 392 -39.02 -33.36 28.54
CA GLN A 392 -39.34 -32.01 28.03
C GLN A 392 -38.95 -30.89 29.02
N GLU A 393 -38.85 -31.27 30.29
CA GLU A 393 -38.56 -30.48 31.46
C GLU A 393 -37.09 -30.01 31.44
N TYR A 394 -36.85 -28.78 31.88
CA TYR A 394 -35.51 -28.20 31.92
C TYR A 394 -35.42 -27.05 32.94
N THR A 395 -34.21 -26.85 33.45
CA THR A 395 -33.79 -25.61 34.10
C THR A 395 -32.71 -24.94 33.24
N ILE A 396 -32.38 -23.69 33.58
CA ILE A 396 -31.20 -22.99 33.07
C ILE A 396 -30.28 -22.67 34.23
N THR A 397 -28.98 -22.60 33.97
CA THR A 397 -28.00 -22.01 34.88
C THR A 397 -27.62 -20.65 34.34
N VAL A 398 -27.73 -19.58 35.13
CA VAL A 398 -27.44 -18.20 34.70
C VAL A 398 -26.41 -17.58 35.63
N ASN A 399 -25.43 -16.89 35.08
CA ASN A 399 -24.38 -16.20 35.83
C ASN A 399 -24.02 -14.88 35.13
N CYS A 400 -24.15 -13.77 35.85
CA CYS A 400 -23.99 -12.40 35.32
C CYS A 400 -23.08 -11.54 36.20
N ASP A 401 -22.55 -10.45 35.64
CA ASP A 401 -21.60 -9.55 36.31
C ASP A 401 -22.24 -8.38 37.07
N ASN A 402 -23.49 -8.52 37.54
CA ASN A 402 -24.20 -7.44 38.21
C ASN A 402 -23.59 -7.06 39.58
N PRO A 403 -23.53 -5.76 39.93
CA PRO A 403 -23.08 -5.31 41.25
C PRO A 403 -24.12 -5.66 42.33
N GLU A 404 -23.66 -6.18 43.49
CA GLU A 404 -24.50 -6.52 44.65
C GLU A 404 -25.39 -5.35 45.13
N THR A 405 -24.94 -4.11 44.94
CA THR A 405 -25.64 -2.89 45.37
C THR A 405 -26.53 -2.26 44.29
N GLY A 406 -26.59 -2.85 43.09
CA GLY A 406 -27.17 -2.21 41.91
C GLY A 406 -26.30 -1.08 41.35
N TYR A 407 -26.80 -0.41 40.30
CA TYR A 407 -26.09 0.64 39.57
C TYR A 407 -26.46 2.06 40.05
N LEU A 408 -25.45 2.92 40.18
CA LEU A 408 -25.60 4.36 40.36
C LEU A 408 -25.17 5.04 39.06
N VAL A 409 -26.11 5.76 38.42
CA VAL A 409 -25.96 6.30 37.06
C VAL A 409 -26.31 7.79 36.98
N ILE A 410 -25.97 8.43 35.87
CA ILE A 410 -26.44 9.79 35.54
C ILE A 410 -27.16 9.85 34.18
N PRO A 411 -28.05 10.83 33.96
CA PRO A 411 -28.62 11.14 32.64
C PRO A 411 -27.53 11.34 31.58
N ALA A 412 -27.69 10.69 30.42
CA ALA A 412 -26.70 10.62 29.35
C ALA A 412 -25.31 10.19 29.86
N ASP A 413 -25.26 9.09 30.62
CA ASP A 413 -24.05 8.56 31.23
C ASP A 413 -22.94 8.29 30.19
N PRO A 414 -21.71 8.80 30.37
CA PRO A 414 -20.57 8.43 29.52
C PRO A 414 -20.13 6.97 29.69
N MET A 415 -20.56 6.29 30.75
CA MET A 415 -20.31 4.86 30.99
C MET A 415 -21.63 4.16 31.37
N PRO A 416 -22.56 3.97 30.40
CA PRO A 416 -23.87 3.37 30.65
C PRO A 416 -23.74 1.94 31.22
N PRO A 417 -24.68 1.48 32.07
CA PRO A 417 -24.69 0.10 32.53
C PRO A 417 -24.72 -0.91 31.39
N SER A 418 -23.81 -1.86 31.43
CA SER A 418 -23.86 -3.13 30.72
C SER A 418 -23.98 -4.23 31.76
N LEU A 419 -24.85 -5.20 31.48
CA LEU A 419 -24.92 -6.48 32.18
C LEU A 419 -24.48 -7.56 31.21
N HIS A 420 -23.35 -8.22 31.48
CA HIS A 420 -22.91 -9.42 30.76
C HIS A 420 -23.39 -10.66 31.51
N CYS A 421 -23.99 -11.60 30.76
CA CYS A 421 -24.54 -12.84 31.30
C CYS A 421 -24.10 -14.05 30.46
N THR A 422 -23.87 -15.16 31.16
CA THR A 422 -23.73 -16.50 30.58
C THR A 422 -24.92 -17.35 31.01
N MET A 423 -25.46 -18.16 30.10
CA MET A 423 -26.63 -19.00 30.34
C MET A 423 -26.45 -20.39 29.72
N THR A 424 -26.56 -21.43 30.54
CA THR A 424 -26.46 -22.85 30.15
C THR A 424 -27.83 -23.51 30.17
N ASN A 425 -28.15 -24.30 29.14
CA ASN A 425 -29.36 -25.14 29.11
C ASN A 425 -29.09 -26.49 29.80
N ASN A 426 -29.65 -26.70 30.99
CA ASN A 426 -29.51 -27.95 31.75
C ASN A 426 -30.43 -29.08 31.22
N GLY A 427 -31.33 -28.77 30.27
CA GLY A 427 -32.34 -29.67 29.73
C GLY A 427 -31.81 -30.63 28.66
N TYR A 428 -32.37 -31.84 28.63
CA TYR A 428 -31.95 -32.93 27.73
C TYR A 428 -32.42 -32.78 26.27
N ARG A 429 -32.95 -31.61 25.92
CA ARG A 429 -33.38 -31.23 24.57
C ARG A 429 -32.92 -29.82 24.27
N GLU A 430 -32.77 -29.53 22.98
CA GLU A 430 -32.61 -28.18 22.47
C GLU A 430 -33.82 -27.30 22.89
N LYS A 431 -33.54 -26.06 23.30
CA LYS A 431 -34.56 -25.13 23.84
C LYS A 431 -34.44 -23.73 23.25
N ALA A 432 -35.57 -23.14 22.90
CA ALA A 432 -35.69 -21.73 22.54
C ALA A 432 -36.14 -20.92 23.76
N LEU A 433 -35.43 -19.84 24.04
CA LEU A 433 -35.64 -18.93 25.17
C LEU A 433 -35.80 -17.50 24.63
N GLN A 434 -36.37 -16.62 25.45
CA GLN A 434 -36.52 -15.19 25.16
C GLN A 434 -35.95 -14.38 26.32
N ILE A 435 -35.11 -13.40 25.99
CA ILE A 435 -34.65 -12.40 26.96
C ILE A 435 -35.63 -11.23 26.89
N LEU A 436 -36.26 -10.90 28.01
CA LEU A 436 -37.09 -9.72 28.18
C LEU A 436 -36.47 -8.84 29.26
N SER A 437 -36.07 -7.62 28.93
CA SER A 437 -35.61 -6.65 29.91
C SER A 437 -36.52 -5.42 29.96
N LEU A 438 -36.80 -4.95 31.17
CA LEU A 438 -37.73 -3.87 31.45
C LEU A 438 -37.19 -2.99 32.58
N ILE A 439 -37.62 -1.72 32.59
CA ILE A 439 -37.43 -0.78 33.69
C ILE A 439 -38.82 -0.38 34.17
N ASP A 440 -39.01 -0.18 35.47
CA ASP A 440 -40.25 0.34 36.08
C ASP A 440 -40.59 1.81 35.72
N ASN A 441 -39.97 2.37 34.67
CA ASN A 441 -40.27 3.68 34.10
C ASN A 441 -40.90 3.57 32.70
N GLU A 442 -42.23 3.54 32.64
CA GLU A 442 -43.00 3.50 31.38
C GLU A 442 -42.63 4.64 30.41
N THR A 443 -42.20 5.80 30.91
CA THR A 443 -41.85 6.95 30.05
C THR A 443 -40.56 6.67 29.28
N TRP A 444 -39.56 6.07 29.92
CA TRP A 444 -38.32 5.67 29.25
C TRP A 444 -38.61 4.62 28.17
N MET A 445 -39.31 3.54 28.56
CA MET A 445 -39.61 2.42 27.66
C MET A 445 -40.42 2.84 26.42
N ASN A 446 -41.40 3.74 26.56
CA ASN A 446 -42.26 4.16 25.44
C ASN A 446 -41.71 5.32 24.58
N GLN A 447 -40.69 6.06 25.03
CA GLN A 447 -40.20 7.26 24.32
C GLN A 447 -38.73 7.20 23.89
N PHE A 448 -37.91 6.39 24.56
CA PHE A 448 -36.46 6.40 24.37
C PHE A 448 -35.85 5.04 23.99
N SER A 449 -36.59 3.92 24.11
CA SER A 449 -36.07 2.56 23.89
C SER A 449 -34.69 2.35 24.55
N PRO A 450 -34.59 2.51 25.89
CA PRO A 450 -33.31 2.66 26.59
C PRO A 450 -32.46 1.39 26.64
N ILE A 451 -33.05 0.23 26.37
CA ILE A 451 -32.40 -1.08 26.44
C ILE A 451 -32.01 -1.54 25.03
N ARG A 452 -30.81 -2.11 24.92
CA ARG A 452 -30.35 -2.87 23.75
C ARG A 452 -29.80 -4.21 24.20
N ILE A 453 -30.31 -5.31 23.63
CA ILE A 453 -29.83 -6.67 23.92
C ILE A 453 -28.87 -7.13 22.80
N ASP A 454 -27.74 -7.73 23.17
CA ASP A 454 -26.85 -8.45 22.26
C ASP A 454 -26.84 -9.93 22.67
N SER A 455 -27.00 -10.85 21.72
CA SER A 455 -27.16 -12.28 22.03
C SER A 455 -26.76 -13.18 20.84
N ASN A 456 -26.95 -14.49 20.97
CA ASN A 456 -26.79 -15.43 19.86
C ASN A 456 -27.73 -15.16 18.67
N ASN A 457 -28.79 -14.35 18.84
CA ASN A 457 -29.58 -13.81 17.74
C ASN A 457 -29.07 -12.40 17.34
N ILE A 458 -28.21 -12.37 16.32
CA ILE A 458 -27.55 -11.15 15.81
C ILE A 458 -28.53 -10.23 15.03
N ASN A 459 -29.75 -10.69 14.71
CA ASN A 459 -30.70 -9.94 13.90
C ASN A 459 -31.69 -9.09 14.72
N ASP A 460 -31.73 -9.27 16.04
CA ASP A 460 -32.65 -8.58 16.93
C ASP A 460 -31.89 -8.03 18.14
N HIS A 461 -32.25 -6.81 18.52
CA HIS A 461 -31.54 -5.98 19.49
C HIS A 461 -32.49 -5.19 20.41
N ASP A 462 -33.81 -5.41 20.31
CA ASP A 462 -34.80 -4.69 21.10
C ASP A 462 -34.73 -5.06 22.60
N TYR A 463 -35.61 -4.49 23.43
CA TYR A 463 -35.74 -4.86 24.85
C TYR A 463 -36.32 -6.27 25.06
N SER A 464 -36.72 -6.99 24.00
CA SER A 464 -37.30 -8.33 24.07
C SER A 464 -36.86 -9.21 22.90
N VAL A 465 -35.72 -9.91 23.06
CA VAL A 465 -35.06 -10.68 21.98
C VAL A 465 -35.33 -12.19 22.15
N PRO A 466 -35.90 -12.86 21.12
CA PRO A 466 -35.92 -14.32 21.07
C PRO A 466 -34.53 -14.85 20.68
N LEU A 467 -34.04 -15.84 21.41
CA LEU A 467 -32.74 -16.46 21.17
C LEU A 467 -32.81 -17.52 20.09
N ASN A 468 -31.68 -17.74 19.41
CA ASN A 468 -31.49 -18.97 18.65
C ASN A 468 -31.49 -20.18 19.61
N PRO A 469 -32.03 -21.34 19.20
CA PRO A 469 -32.15 -22.50 20.09
C PRO A 469 -30.79 -22.96 20.64
N ILE A 470 -30.79 -23.43 21.89
CA ILE A 470 -29.60 -23.81 22.66
C ILE A 470 -29.68 -25.31 22.95
N GLY A 471 -28.64 -26.06 22.58
CA GLY A 471 -28.53 -27.50 22.76
C GLY A 471 -28.46 -27.97 24.21
N TYR A 472 -28.42 -29.30 24.41
CA TYR A 472 -28.22 -29.89 25.74
C TYR A 472 -26.82 -29.56 26.27
N ASN A 473 -26.75 -29.00 27.48
CA ASN A 473 -25.52 -28.58 28.16
C ASN A 473 -24.68 -27.58 27.35
N GLU A 474 -25.31 -26.85 26.42
CA GLU A 474 -24.71 -25.75 25.69
C GLU A 474 -24.91 -24.43 26.45
N THR A 475 -23.92 -23.54 26.35
CA THR A 475 -23.90 -22.23 27.02
C THR A 475 -23.86 -21.13 25.97
N THR A 476 -24.77 -20.16 26.08
CA THR A 476 -24.71 -18.89 25.33
C THR A 476 -24.26 -17.75 26.25
N GLU A 477 -23.64 -16.75 25.67
CA GLU A 477 -23.44 -15.42 26.28
C GLU A 477 -24.48 -14.42 25.74
N PHE A 478 -24.75 -13.37 26.51
CA PHE A 478 -25.54 -12.21 26.09
C PHE A 478 -25.17 -10.96 26.91
N TRP A 479 -25.45 -9.78 26.35
CA TRP A 479 -25.33 -8.49 27.03
C TRP A 479 -26.67 -7.77 27.03
N VAL A 480 -26.99 -7.08 28.12
CA VAL A 480 -28.09 -6.12 28.20
C VAL A 480 -27.50 -4.75 28.50
N ASN A 481 -27.52 -3.87 27.49
CA ASN A 481 -26.98 -2.51 27.55
C ASN A 481 -28.10 -1.51 27.86
N LEU A 482 -27.87 -0.59 28.80
CA LEU A 482 -28.86 0.36 29.30
C LEU A 482 -28.41 1.82 29.14
N THR A 483 -29.03 2.53 28.22
CA THR A 483 -28.83 3.98 28.01
C THR A 483 -29.80 4.79 28.85
N ILE A 484 -29.29 5.65 29.74
CA ILE A 484 -30.10 6.52 30.60
C ILE A 484 -30.52 7.79 29.82
N PRO A 485 -31.83 8.05 29.64
CA PRO A 485 -32.28 9.20 28.85
C PRO A 485 -31.76 10.56 29.37
N PRO A 486 -31.46 11.52 28.48
CA PRO A 486 -31.11 12.88 28.88
C PRO A 486 -32.21 13.55 29.73
N GLY A 487 -31.83 14.27 30.77
CA GLY A 487 -32.77 14.99 31.65
C GLY A 487 -33.63 14.13 32.61
N SER A 488 -33.42 12.81 32.67
CA SER A 488 -34.07 11.86 33.60
C SER A 488 -34.04 12.31 35.05
N ASN A 489 -35.09 12.05 35.85
CA ASN A 489 -35.17 12.63 37.19
C ASN A 489 -34.11 12.04 38.14
N VAL A 490 -33.94 12.66 39.30
CA VAL A 490 -33.29 12.01 40.44
C VAL A 490 -34.33 11.05 41.04
N GLU A 491 -34.26 9.78 40.64
CA GLU A 491 -35.24 8.75 40.96
C GLU A 491 -34.56 7.38 41.22
N GLN A 492 -35.26 6.50 41.94
CA GLN A 492 -34.85 5.11 42.14
C GLN A 492 -35.82 4.23 41.36
N LEU A 493 -35.26 3.25 40.66
CA LEU A 493 -35.89 2.40 39.66
C LEU A 493 -35.42 0.95 39.87
N GLU A 494 -36.10 0.01 39.24
CA GLU A 494 -35.75 -1.40 39.20
C GLU A 494 -35.59 -1.86 37.75
N TRP A 495 -34.39 -2.32 37.42
CA TRP A 495 -34.06 -2.90 36.11
C TRP A 495 -34.19 -4.41 36.21
N ASN A 496 -35.20 -4.96 35.53
CA ASN A 496 -35.51 -6.38 35.53
C ASN A 496 -35.04 -7.01 34.21
N VAL A 497 -34.39 -8.18 34.30
CA VAL A 497 -34.03 -9.05 33.17
C VAL A 497 -34.62 -10.43 33.42
N SER A 498 -35.60 -10.80 32.60
CA SER A 498 -36.33 -12.07 32.68
C SER A 498 -35.95 -12.98 31.52
N LEU A 499 -35.65 -14.24 31.84
CA LEU A 499 -35.36 -15.29 30.87
C LEU A 499 -36.57 -16.23 30.80
N LEU A 500 -37.27 -16.22 29.67
CA LEU A 500 -38.56 -16.89 29.48
C LEU A 500 -38.44 -18.07 28.50
N ASP A 501 -39.19 -19.14 28.69
CA ASP A 501 -39.45 -20.13 27.62
C ASP A 501 -40.20 -19.46 26.46
N TYR A 502 -39.66 -19.54 25.24
CA TYR A 502 -40.19 -18.82 24.08
C TYR A 502 -41.61 -19.26 23.67
N TYR A 503 -42.01 -20.49 24.00
CA TYR A 503 -43.30 -21.05 23.60
C TYR A 503 -44.37 -20.97 24.71
N THR A 504 -43.97 -21.09 25.98
CA THR A 504 -44.92 -21.03 27.12
C THR A 504 -45.00 -19.66 27.79
N GLY A 505 -43.97 -18.81 27.62
CA GLY A 505 -43.83 -17.55 28.36
C GLY A 505 -43.50 -17.73 29.84
N GLU A 506 -43.17 -18.96 30.27
CA GLU A 506 -42.80 -19.28 31.64
C GLU A 506 -41.41 -18.72 31.98
N ALA A 507 -41.32 -17.92 33.05
CA ALA A 507 -40.04 -17.41 33.52
C ALA A 507 -39.19 -18.54 34.12
N LYS A 508 -37.98 -18.70 33.59
CA LYS A 508 -36.96 -19.68 34.03
C LYS A 508 -35.92 -19.05 34.94
N GLU A 509 -35.68 -17.75 34.82
CA GLU A 509 -34.90 -16.93 35.75
C GLU A 509 -35.37 -15.46 35.68
N ILE A 510 -35.29 -14.70 36.78
CA ILE A 510 -35.58 -13.26 36.82
C ILE A 510 -34.53 -12.57 37.70
N ILE A 511 -33.75 -11.68 37.08
CA ILE A 511 -32.72 -10.88 37.73
C ILE A 511 -33.26 -9.47 37.94
N SER A 512 -33.43 -9.07 39.20
CA SER A 512 -33.90 -7.72 39.59
C SER A 512 -32.74 -6.90 40.13
N ILE A 513 -32.38 -5.82 39.41
CA ILE A 513 -31.21 -4.98 39.71
C ILE A 513 -31.67 -3.57 40.12
N PRO A 514 -31.34 -3.08 41.33
CA PRO A 514 -31.60 -1.71 41.72
C PRO A 514 -30.87 -0.70 40.84
N LEU A 515 -31.56 0.37 40.42
CA LEU A 515 -31.02 1.44 39.60
C LEU A 515 -31.30 2.78 40.30
N SER A 516 -30.25 3.57 40.56
CA SER A 516 -30.40 4.90 41.17
C SER A 516 -29.85 5.98 40.25
N VAL A 517 -30.70 6.92 39.84
CA VAL A 517 -30.31 8.06 38.99
C VAL A 517 -29.87 9.23 39.87
N GLY A 518 -28.58 9.56 39.80
CA GLY A 518 -27.97 10.65 40.55
C GLY A 518 -28.32 12.04 40.01
N ALA A 519 -28.03 13.07 40.82
CA ALA A 519 -28.10 14.45 40.37
C ALA A 519 -26.86 14.78 39.52
N SER A 520 -27.06 15.23 38.28
CA SER A 520 -25.97 15.49 37.32
C SER A 520 -26.07 16.87 36.64
N TYR A 521 -24.89 17.37 36.28
CA TYR A 521 -24.72 18.46 35.34
C TYR A 521 -23.94 17.91 34.15
N SER A 522 -24.53 17.89 32.97
CA SER A 522 -23.90 17.44 31.72
C SER A 522 -24.53 18.20 30.56
N VAL A 523 -23.75 18.45 29.50
CA VAL A 523 -24.17 19.23 28.34
C VAL A 523 -23.59 18.62 27.07
N ASP A 524 -24.32 18.72 25.96
CA ASP A 524 -23.78 18.45 24.62
C ASP A 524 -23.84 19.69 23.72
N ILE A 525 -22.96 19.72 22.72
CA ILE A 525 -22.87 20.76 21.69
C ILE A 525 -22.99 20.08 20.33
N THR A 526 -24.16 20.21 19.71
CA THR A 526 -24.38 19.80 18.32
C THR A 526 -24.29 21.01 17.38
N HIS A 527 -24.01 20.76 16.10
CA HIS A 527 -24.06 21.79 15.07
C HIS A 527 -24.73 21.25 13.81
N TYR A 528 -25.30 22.16 13.03
CA TYR A 528 -26.04 21.80 11.82
C TYR A 528 -25.07 21.69 10.64
N ASN A 529 -25.15 20.59 9.88
CA ASN A 529 -24.36 20.29 8.67
C ASN A 529 -22.84 20.09 8.84
N PRO A 530 -22.37 19.01 9.52
CA PRO A 530 -20.94 18.70 9.66
C PRO A 530 -20.18 18.40 8.35
N SER A 531 -20.88 18.31 7.21
CA SER A 531 -20.30 18.04 5.89
C SER A 531 -20.02 19.29 5.05
N VAL A 532 -20.35 20.49 5.56
CA VAL A 532 -20.09 21.76 4.86
C VAL A 532 -19.15 22.59 5.70
N VAL A 533 -17.91 22.75 5.22
CA VAL A 533 -16.91 23.62 5.84
C VAL A 533 -17.22 25.07 5.44
N PRO A 534 -17.40 26.01 6.40
CA PRO A 534 -17.50 27.45 6.15
C PRO A 534 -16.33 27.97 5.31
N ASN A 535 -16.56 28.88 4.37
CA ASN A 535 -15.55 29.41 3.46
C ASN A 535 -15.45 30.92 3.61
N ILE A 536 -14.51 31.38 4.43
CA ILE A 536 -14.43 32.77 4.87
C ILE A 536 -13.14 33.40 4.35
N ALA A 537 -13.25 34.27 3.34
CA ALA A 537 -12.11 35.03 2.83
C ALA A 537 -11.59 36.03 3.89
N PRO A 538 -10.36 36.57 3.75
CA PRO A 538 -9.85 37.62 4.65
C PRO A 538 -10.86 38.79 4.78
N ASP A 539 -11.03 39.30 5.99
CA ASP A 539 -12.01 40.34 6.37
C ASP A 539 -13.51 40.03 6.15
N GLU A 540 -13.88 38.80 5.75
CA GLU A 540 -15.29 38.35 5.72
C GLU A 540 -15.74 37.72 7.05
N SER A 541 -17.07 37.62 7.24
CA SER A 541 -17.71 36.99 8.40
C SER A 541 -18.79 35.98 7.98
N GLU A 542 -18.82 34.81 8.63
CA GLU A 542 -19.85 33.78 8.41
C GLU A 542 -20.51 33.34 9.73
N LEU A 543 -21.80 32.95 9.67
CA LEU A 543 -22.62 32.54 10.81
C LEU A 543 -22.87 31.03 10.80
N VAL A 544 -22.28 30.31 11.77
CA VAL A 544 -22.48 28.87 11.95
C VAL A 544 -23.51 28.61 13.05
N LYS A 545 -24.48 27.74 12.77
CA LYS A 545 -25.53 27.40 13.74
C LYS A 545 -25.12 26.22 14.64
N PHE A 546 -25.22 26.44 15.94
CA PHE A 546 -25.03 25.44 16.99
C PHE A 546 -26.33 25.22 17.78
N ARG A 547 -26.36 24.11 18.51
CA ARG A 547 -27.35 23.79 19.53
C ARG A 547 -26.62 23.34 20.78
N LEU A 548 -27.01 23.94 21.90
CA LEU A 548 -26.61 23.52 23.24
C LEU A 548 -27.76 22.69 23.84
N SER A 549 -27.43 21.53 24.39
CA SER A 549 -28.39 20.57 24.95
C SER A 549 -27.99 20.23 26.38
N ASN A 550 -28.81 20.56 27.38
CA ASN A 550 -28.52 20.19 28.78
C ASN A 550 -28.93 18.73 29.02
N THR A 551 -27.99 17.82 28.81
CA THR A 551 -28.21 16.38 28.93
C THR A 551 -28.38 15.94 30.39
N GLY A 552 -27.90 16.74 31.35
CA GLY A 552 -28.05 16.51 32.78
C GLY A 552 -29.46 16.82 33.33
N ASN A 553 -29.69 16.47 34.59
CA ASN A 553 -31.00 16.64 35.25
C ASN A 553 -31.13 17.85 36.17
N GLN A 554 -30.07 18.64 36.32
CA GLN A 554 -30.09 19.92 37.02
C GLN A 554 -30.13 21.09 36.03
N MET A 555 -30.76 22.20 36.41
CA MET A 555 -30.70 23.46 35.65
C MET A 555 -29.32 24.09 35.82
N ALA A 556 -28.73 24.57 34.72
CA ALA A 556 -27.37 25.10 34.69
C ALA A 556 -27.23 26.36 33.82
N TYR A 557 -26.17 27.11 34.09
CA TYR A 557 -25.66 28.15 33.21
C TYR A 557 -24.34 27.65 32.59
N TRP A 558 -24.19 27.83 31.29
CA TRP A 558 -23.05 27.36 30.51
C TRP A 558 -22.37 28.56 29.84
N ASN A 559 -21.14 28.87 30.23
CA ASN A 559 -20.28 29.84 29.54
C ASN A 559 -19.93 29.31 28.15
N LEU A 560 -19.87 30.17 27.14
CA LEU A 560 -19.46 29.81 25.78
C LEU A 560 -18.10 30.44 25.46
N ASN A 561 -17.13 29.62 25.07
CA ASN A 561 -15.79 30.03 24.60
C ASN A 561 -15.49 29.43 23.22
N ALA A 562 -14.58 30.05 22.46
CA ALA A 562 -13.96 29.44 21.28
C ALA A 562 -12.43 29.53 21.35
N TYR A 563 -11.78 28.46 20.90
CA TYR A 563 -10.32 28.34 20.79
C TYR A 563 -9.96 27.92 19.36
N PHE A 564 -8.81 28.39 18.87
CA PHE A 564 -8.35 28.16 17.50
C PHE A 564 -6.99 27.46 17.51
N ASN A 565 -6.73 26.60 16.52
CA ASN A 565 -5.41 25.98 16.35
C ASN A 565 -4.34 26.94 15.80
N ARG A 566 -4.74 28.03 15.14
CA ARG A 566 -3.85 29.08 14.59
C ARG A 566 -3.81 30.30 15.49
N SER A 567 -2.60 30.83 15.72
CA SER A 567 -2.35 32.06 16.49
C SER A 567 -2.89 33.34 15.87
N ASP A 568 -3.20 33.30 14.57
CA ASP A 568 -3.74 34.42 13.79
C ASP A 568 -5.17 34.76 14.24
N TRP A 569 -5.89 33.75 14.74
CA TRP A 569 -7.25 33.84 15.26
C TRP A 569 -7.25 34.06 16.78
N GLY A 570 -8.34 34.59 17.33
CA GLY A 570 -8.40 34.98 18.75
C GLY A 570 -9.75 35.57 19.15
N SER A 571 -9.83 36.17 20.35
CA SER A 571 -11.10 36.65 20.93
C SER A 571 -11.71 37.89 20.26
N SER A 572 -11.07 38.47 19.25
CA SER A 572 -11.64 39.47 18.34
C SER A 572 -12.28 38.87 17.10
N HIS A 573 -12.05 37.59 16.83
CA HIS A 573 -12.40 36.91 15.57
C HIS A 573 -13.61 35.97 15.71
N TYR A 574 -14.29 35.99 16.87
CA TYR A 574 -15.59 35.35 17.07
C TYR A 574 -16.49 36.12 18.04
N ARG A 575 -17.79 35.87 17.94
CA ARG A 575 -18.80 36.20 18.97
C ARG A 575 -19.97 35.23 18.89
N PHE A 576 -20.64 34.97 20.02
CA PHE A 576 -21.84 34.15 20.06
C PHE A 576 -23.09 35.04 20.10
N LEU A 577 -24.12 34.68 19.34
CA LEU A 577 -25.37 35.42 19.21
C LEU A 577 -26.56 34.52 19.55
N ASP A 578 -27.51 35.02 20.35
CA ASP A 578 -28.74 34.29 20.68
C ASP A 578 -29.65 34.17 19.44
N ALA A 579 -30.05 32.93 19.11
CA ALA A 579 -30.83 32.64 17.92
C ALA A 579 -32.32 33.05 18.03
N GLU A 580 -32.82 33.27 19.24
CA GLU A 580 -34.22 33.62 19.52
C GLU A 580 -34.36 35.15 19.72
N VAL A 581 -33.38 35.78 20.37
CA VAL A 581 -33.40 37.22 20.73
C VAL A 581 -32.73 38.08 19.65
N ASN A 582 -33.13 37.89 18.39
CA ASN A 582 -32.76 38.74 17.24
C ASN A 582 -31.23 38.96 17.10
N GLY A 583 -30.41 37.96 17.41
CA GLY A 583 -28.95 38.03 17.27
C GLY A 583 -28.26 38.92 18.31
N SER A 584 -28.81 39.06 19.53
CA SER A 584 -28.10 39.72 20.63
C SER A 584 -26.87 38.92 21.07
N GLU A 585 -25.74 39.59 21.26
CA GLU A 585 -24.49 38.96 21.71
C GLU A 585 -24.62 38.35 23.11
N ILE A 586 -24.09 37.14 23.28
CA ILE A 586 -24.14 36.33 24.50
C ILE A 586 -22.76 35.74 24.83
N THR A 587 -22.51 35.55 26.13
CA THR A 587 -21.30 34.85 26.64
C THR A 587 -21.64 33.63 27.48
N PHE A 588 -22.92 33.41 27.79
CA PHE A 588 -23.43 32.22 28.47
C PHE A 588 -24.89 31.95 28.08
N MET A 589 -25.35 30.72 28.29
CA MET A 589 -26.75 30.32 28.13
C MET A 589 -27.26 29.63 29.40
N GLN A 590 -28.52 29.85 29.76
CA GLN A 590 -29.21 29.14 30.83
C GLN A 590 -30.14 28.08 30.23
N LEU A 591 -30.01 26.82 30.64
CA LEU A 591 -30.80 25.69 30.15
C LEU A 591 -31.38 24.91 31.35
N SER A 592 -32.68 24.59 31.30
CA SER A 592 -33.37 23.65 32.19
C SER A 592 -32.91 22.22 31.91
N LYS A 593 -33.30 21.25 32.75
CA LYS A 593 -33.02 19.83 32.50
C LYS A 593 -33.61 19.37 31.16
N GLY A 594 -32.84 18.65 30.34
CA GLY A 594 -33.29 18.18 29.02
C GLY A 594 -33.73 19.29 28.06
N GLU A 595 -33.29 20.54 28.27
CA GLU A 595 -33.62 21.66 27.39
C GLU A 595 -32.57 21.81 26.29
N ASP A 596 -33.06 21.96 25.05
CA ASP A 596 -32.28 22.34 23.87
C ASP A 596 -32.47 23.84 23.60
N ARG A 597 -31.39 24.60 23.40
CA ARG A 597 -31.45 25.96 22.83
C ARG A 597 -30.42 26.15 21.73
N ASP A 598 -30.85 26.80 20.65
CA ASP A 598 -30.01 27.10 19.49
C ASP A 598 -29.22 28.42 19.71
N PHE A 599 -28.00 28.50 19.19
CA PHE A 599 -27.22 29.74 19.13
C PHE A 599 -26.41 29.83 17.84
N TRP A 600 -25.92 31.01 17.51
CA TRP A 600 -25.01 31.24 16.38
C TRP A 600 -23.62 31.57 16.89
N ALA A 601 -22.59 31.05 16.23
CA ALA A 601 -21.25 31.59 16.29
C ALA A 601 -20.99 32.39 15.00
N GLU A 602 -20.69 33.67 15.13
CA GLU A 602 -20.16 34.47 14.05
C GLU A 602 -18.64 34.37 14.11
N PHE A 603 -18.01 34.01 12.99
CA PHE A 603 -16.55 33.98 12.84
C PHE A 603 -16.13 35.01 11.81
N THR A 604 -15.09 35.78 12.11
CA THR A 604 -14.56 36.84 11.22
C THR A 604 -13.09 36.57 10.94
N SER A 605 -12.75 36.42 9.65
CA SER A 605 -11.41 36.06 9.19
C SER A 605 -10.42 37.21 9.41
N PRO A 606 -9.21 36.97 9.95
CA PRO A 606 -8.19 38.03 10.10
C PRO A 606 -7.76 38.64 8.75
N THR A 607 -7.34 39.91 8.76
CA THR A 607 -6.99 40.68 7.54
C THR A 607 -5.93 40.04 6.64
N MET A 608 -4.90 39.41 7.23
CA MET A 608 -3.71 38.89 6.54
C MET A 608 -3.56 37.38 6.73
N ILE A 609 -4.68 36.65 6.71
CA ILE A 609 -4.74 35.22 6.98
C ILE A 609 -4.32 34.38 5.75
N SER A 610 -3.22 33.64 5.86
CA SER A 610 -2.81 32.68 4.82
C SER A 610 -3.87 31.57 4.65
N PRO A 611 -4.10 31.03 3.43
CA PRO A 611 -5.14 30.03 3.17
C PRO A 611 -5.06 28.74 3.99
N GLY A 612 -6.13 27.95 3.91
CA GLY A 612 -6.22 26.61 4.48
C GLY A 612 -7.18 26.48 5.67
N LEU A 613 -7.17 25.30 6.28
CA LEU A 613 -8.11 24.93 7.34
C LEU A 613 -7.67 25.45 8.71
N THR A 614 -8.54 26.24 9.33
CA THR A 614 -8.47 26.62 10.74
C THR A 614 -9.41 25.70 11.53
N GLU A 615 -8.90 25.01 12.54
CA GLU A 615 -9.74 24.23 13.46
C GLU A 615 -10.21 25.13 14.61
N VAL A 616 -11.53 25.18 14.83
CA VAL A 616 -12.15 25.91 15.94
C VAL A 616 -12.76 24.91 16.91
N THR A 617 -12.33 24.96 18.16
CA THR A 617 -12.92 24.23 19.28
C THR A 617 -13.85 25.16 20.04
N ILE A 618 -15.16 24.96 19.90
CA ILE A 618 -16.17 25.59 20.74
C ILE A 618 -16.25 24.83 22.07
N GLN A 619 -16.32 25.55 23.18
CA GLN A 619 -16.46 24.99 24.52
C GLN A 619 -17.72 25.55 25.19
N ALA A 620 -18.46 24.67 25.87
CA ALA A 620 -19.45 25.04 26.87
C ALA A 620 -18.93 24.62 28.25
N GLU A 621 -18.81 25.56 29.19
CA GLU A 621 -18.29 25.33 30.55
C GLU A 621 -19.35 25.68 31.61
N GLY A 622 -19.63 24.75 32.52
CA GLY A 622 -20.63 24.95 33.57
C GLY A 622 -20.23 26.02 34.59
N GLN A 623 -21.16 26.89 34.96
CA GLN A 623 -21.02 27.77 36.12
C GLN A 623 -21.38 27.02 37.41
N SER A 624 -20.54 27.16 38.44
CA SER A 624 -20.74 26.55 39.77
C SER A 624 -22.18 26.77 40.29
N PRO A 625 -22.91 25.71 40.70
CA PRO A 625 -22.42 24.38 41.07
C PRO A 625 -22.16 23.39 39.92
N ALA A 626 -22.48 23.72 38.67
CA ALA A 626 -22.08 22.89 37.54
C ALA A 626 -20.56 22.96 37.34
N THR A 627 -19.91 21.81 37.12
CA THR A 627 -18.47 21.70 36.85
C THR A 627 -18.14 20.86 35.61
N ALA A 628 -19.17 20.47 34.85
CA ALA A 628 -18.99 19.80 33.57
C ALA A 628 -18.58 20.80 32.49
N GLN A 629 -17.93 20.28 31.45
CA GLN A 629 -17.65 21.00 30.22
C GLN A 629 -17.85 20.06 29.03
N GLN A 630 -18.20 20.62 27.88
CA GLN A 630 -18.18 19.93 26.60
C GLN A 630 -17.36 20.74 25.60
N THR A 631 -16.73 20.07 24.64
CA THR A 631 -16.12 20.73 23.49
C THR A 631 -16.62 20.15 22.17
N ARG A 632 -16.72 20.99 21.14
CA ARG A 632 -17.02 20.58 19.77
C ARG A 632 -16.09 21.27 18.79
N LYS A 633 -15.41 20.45 18.00
CA LYS A 633 -14.55 20.90 16.90
C LYS A 633 -15.38 21.13 15.63
N ILE A 634 -15.04 22.20 14.91
CA ILE A 634 -15.39 22.44 13.51
C ILE A 634 -14.11 22.87 12.76
N SER A 635 -14.13 22.78 11.44
CA SER A 635 -13.13 23.41 10.58
C SER A 635 -13.74 24.62 9.88
N ILE A 636 -12.94 25.65 9.64
CA ILE A 636 -13.24 26.79 8.77
C ILE A 636 -12.16 26.79 7.67
N ASN A 637 -12.56 26.96 6.41
CA ASN A 637 -11.63 27.09 5.29
C ASN A 637 -11.42 28.56 4.95
N THR A 638 -10.16 29.00 4.96
CA THR A 638 -9.75 30.27 4.36
C THR A 638 -9.36 29.98 2.90
N PRO A 639 -10.13 30.45 1.89
CA PRO A 639 -9.76 30.27 0.49
C PRO A 639 -8.54 31.12 0.11
N GLN A 640 -7.89 30.72 -0.99
CA GLN A 640 -6.89 31.54 -1.66
C GLN A 640 -7.57 32.67 -2.44
N VAL A 641 -7.06 33.89 -2.26
CA VAL A 641 -7.50 35.09 -2.97
C VAL A 641 -6.31 35.58 -3.79
N ASN A 642 -6.39 35.42 -5.11
CA ASN A 642 -5.38 35.95 -6.04
C ASN A 642 -5.67 37.44 -6.32
N ASP A 643 -4.77 38.34 -5.93
CA ASP A 643 -4.66 39.65 -6.58
C ASP A 643 -3.19 40.04 -6.83
N LEU A 644 -2.98 40.64 -7.99
CA LEU A 644 -1.67 40.95 -8.56
C LEU A 644 -1.76 42.29 -9.27
N THR A 645 -0.86 43.22 -9.01
CA THR A 645 -0.72 44.46 -9.80
C THR A 645 0.60 44.46 -10.53
N MET A 646 0.59 44.79 -11.83
CA MET A 646 1.79 44.89 -12.66
C MET A 646 1.98 46.36 -13.07
N VAL A 647 3.18 46.91 -12.87
CA VAL A 647 3.51 48.31 -13.17
C VAL A 647 4.83 48.37 -13.94
N ALA A 648 4.81 48.87 -15.16
CA ALA A 648 6.02 49.13 -15.93
C ALA A 648 6.67 50.47 -15.51
N SER A 649 8.00 50.52 -15.45
CA SER A 649 8.76 51.74 -15.16
C SER A 649 8.54 52.83 -16.20
N GLU A 650 8.36 52.42 -17.46
CA GLU A 650 8.01 53.28 -18.60
C GLU A 650 6.88 52.60 -19.39
N GLN A 651 5.79 53.33 -19.65
CA GLN A 651 4.67 52.83 -20.47
C GLN A 651 4.88 53.09 -21.97
N GLN A 652 5.77 54.02 -22.32
CA GLN A 652 6.12 54.40 -23.69
C GLN A 652 7.62 54.72 -23.74
N ILE A 653 8.34 54.06 -24.65
CA ILE A 653 9.79 54.19 -24.86
C ILE A 653 10.08 54.42 -26.34
N THR A 654 11.06 55.28 -26.65
CA THR A 654 11.48 55.60 -28.02
C THR A 654 12.90 55.09 -28.27
N ALA A 655 13.15 54.44 -29.41
CA ALA A 655 14.46 53.91 -29.75
C ALA A 655 14.75 53.87 -31.26
N GLU A 656 16.03 54.08 -31.59
CA GLU A 656 16.60 53.81 -32.90
C GLU A 656 16.79 52.29 -33.12
N ALA A 657 16.77 51.83 -34.37
CA ALA A 657 17.16 50.47 -34.76
C ALA A 657 18.70 50.37 -34.85
N ASP A 658 19.39 50.70 -33.75
CA ASP A 658 20.84 50.92 -33.68
C ASP A 658 21.67 49.69 -33.29
N GLY A 659 21.04 48.51 -33.17
CA GLY A 659 21.68 47.28 -32.71
C GLY A 659 22.02 47.29 -31.21
N ARG A 660 21.52 48.27 -30.43
CA ARG A 660 21.78 48.35 -28.99
C ARG A 660 20.52 48.02 -28.19
N THR A 661 20.65 47.11 -27.24
CA THR A 661 19.56 46.72 -26.35
C THR A 661 18.96 47.90 -25.59
N ARG A 662 17.62 47.91 -25.49
CA ARG A 662 16.83 48.73 -24.55
C ARG A 662 16.17 47.79 -23.54
N ILE A 663 15.92 48.29 -22.32
CA ILE A 663 15.24 47.53 -21.25
C ILE A 663 14.17 48.39 -20.59
N VAL A 664 13.08 47.75 -20.16
CA VAL A 664 12.03 48.36 -19.32
C VAL A 664 11.79 47.42 -18.14
N GLU A 665 11.73 47.98 -16.93
CA GLU A 665 11.46 47.19 -15.72
C GLU A 665 9.94 47.07 -15.51
N ILE A 666 9.47 45.92 -15.04
CA ILE A 666 8.07 45.71 -14.66
C ILE A 666 8.06 45.15 -13.25
N GLU A 667 7.49 45.90 -12.31
CA GLU A 667 7.22 45.45 -10.95
C GLU A 667 5.90 44.67 -10.91
N LEU A 668 5.89 43.56 -10.18
CA LEU A 668 4.73 42.72 -9.90
C LEU A 668 4.53 42.68 -8.38
N THR A 669 3.41 43.21 -7.89
CA THR A 669 3.04 43.22 -6.46
C THR A 669 1.90 42.24 -6.21
N ASN A 670 2.10 41.27 -5.32
CA ASN A 670 1.09 40.29 -4.94
C ASN A 670 0.30 40.77 -3.71
N ASN A 671 -0.93 41.24 -3.94
CA ASN A 671 -1.85 41.67 -2.88
C ASN A 671 -2.69 40.50 -2.34
N GLY A 672 -2.56 39.30 -2.91
CA GLY A 672 -3.24 38.10 -2.47
C GLY A 672 -2.78 37.59 -1.11
N ASN A 673 -3.54 36.69 -0.49
CA ASN A 673 -3.25 36.15 0.84
C ASN A 673 -2.26 34.95 0.83
N ALA A 674 -1.87 34.45 -0.34
CA ALA A 674 -0.90 33.37 -0.52
C ALA A 674 0.37 33.87 -1.25
N PRO A 675 1.58 33.37 -0.91
CA PRO A 675 2.75 33.49 -1.78
C PRO A 675 2.47 32.81 -3.12
N GLU A 676 2.89 33.40 -4.23
CA GLU A 676 2.52 32.92 -5.57
C GLU A 676 3.65 33.07 -6.59
N ARG A 677 3.63 32.22 -7.63
CA ARG A 677 4.53 32.24 -8.78
C ARG A 677 3.73 32.40 -10.07
N PHE A 678 4.27 33.19 -10.99
CA PHE A 678 3.59 33.52 -12.24
C PHE A 678 4.41 33.12 -13.46
N ASP A 679 3.78 32.38 -14.37
CA ASP A 679 4.30 32.11 -15.71
C ASP A 679 4.22 33.38 -16.56
N LEU A 680 5.35 33.75 -17.17
CA LEU A 680 5.55 34.99 -17.91
C LEU A 680 5.60 34.71 -19.41
N SER A 681 4.71 35.36 -20.15
CA SER A 681 4.64 35.25 -21.61
C SER A 681 4.56 36.62 -22.28
N LEU A 682 5.35 36.83 -23.32
CA LEU A 682 5.40 38.07 -24.08
C LEU A 682 4.69 37.93 -25.42
N THR A 683 3.84 38.90 -25.75
CA THR A 683 3.29 39.11 -27.09
C THR A 683 3.86 40.40 -27.66
N ALA A 684 4.64 40.30 -28.74
CA ALA A 684 5.29 41.40 -29.45
C ALA A 684 5.49 41.04 -30.94
N ASP A 685 5.90 41.99 -31.79
CA ASP A 685 6.35 41.66 -33.15
C ASP A 685 7.72 40.95 -33.10
N TRP A 686 7.82 39.82 -33.80
CA TRP A 686 9.00 38.96 -33.78
C TRP A 686 10.29 39.66 -34.26
N ARG A 687 10.18 40.70 -35.10
CA ARG A 687 11.34 41.46 -35.60
C ARG A 687 12.05 42.29 -34.53
N LEU A 688 11.41 42.53 -33.39
CA LEU A 688 12.02 43.23 -32.26
C LEU A 688 13.00 42.35 -31.48
N GLU A 689 12.95 41.02 -31.68
CA GLU A 689 13.66 40.00 -30.90
C GLU A 689 13.48 40.16 -29.37
N ALA A 690 12.34 40.74 -28.97
CA ALA A 690 12.06 41.09 -27.60
C ALA A 690 11.78 39.86 -26.73
N SER A 691 12.20 39.91 -25.46
CA SER A 691 12.09 38.82 -24.49
C SER A 691 11.87 39.34 -23.07
N VAL A 692 11.41 38.46 -22.17
CA VAL A 692 11.41 38.72 -20.72
C VAL A 692 12.66 38.07 -20.14
N SER A 693 13.28 38.68 -19.13
CA SER A 693 14.49 38.19 -18.46
C SER A 693 14.38 36.77 -17.89
N GLN A 694 13.16 36.31 -17.58
CA GLN A 694 12.87 34.98 -17.04
C GLN A 694 11.47 34.51 -17.49
N PRO A 695 11.26 33.18 -17.66
CA PRO A 695 9.97 32.63 -18.08
C PRO A 695 8.95 32.47 -16.94
N VAL A 696 9.40 32.55 -15.68
CA VAL A 696 8.59 32.45 -14.46
C VAL A 696 9.15 33.44 -13.45
N THR A 697 8.31 34.02 -12.59
CA THR A 697 8.78 34.83 -11.45
C THR A 697 9.51 33.98 -10.39
N GLU A 698 10.27 34.65 -9.52
CA GLU A 698 10.50 34.10 -8.18
C GLU A 698 9.18 34.07 -7.38
N GLU A 699 9.22 33.53 -6.17
CA GLU A 699 8.04 33.51 -5.29
C GLU A 699 7.76 34.90 -4.76
N ILE A 700 6.60 35.47 -5.07
CA ILE A 700 6.18 36.78 -4.56
C ILE A 700 5.32 36.53 -3.32
N GLY A 701 5.75 37.02 -2.17
CA GLY A 701 5.04 36.85 -0.89
C GLY A 701 3.61 37.41 -0.90
N SER A 702 2.82 37.04 0.08
CA SER A 702 1.45 37.55 0.24
C SER A 702 1.40 38.95 0.85
N ASN A 703 0.23 39.59 0.75
CA ASN A 703 -0.13 40.84 1.44
C ASN A 703 0.72 42.07 1.05
N GLY A 704 1.13 42.18 -0.22
CA GLY A 704 1.76 43.37 -0.79
C GLY A 704 3.27 43.29 -1.02
N ASP A 705 3.85 42.08 -1.06
CA ASP A 705 5.24 41.86 -1.47
C ASP A 705 5.41 42.04 -2.99
N SER A 706 6.62 42.35 -3.47
CA SER A 706 6.86 42.61 -4.89
C SER A 706 8.17 42.04 -5.46
N SER A 707 8.15 41.78 -6.77
CA SER A 707 9.28 41.27 -7.56
C SER A 707 9.34 41.95 -8.92
N THR A 708 10.54 42.11 -9.50
CA THR A 708 10.76 42.88 -10.73
C THR A 708 11.31 41.99 -11.85
N ILE A 709 10.79 42.18 -13.06
CA ILE A 709 11.27 41.52 -14.29
C ILE A 709 11.71 42.57 -15.32
N LEU A 710 12.59 42.17 -16.24
CA LEU A 710 13.06 43.05 -17.32
C LEU A 710 12.43 42.63 -18.65
N LEU A 711 11.82 43.57 -19.34
CA LEU A 711 11.46 43.46 -20.76
C LEU A 711 12.65 43.94 -21.59
N VAL A 712 13.28 43.02 -22.33
CA VAL A 712 14.54 43.22 -23.06
C VAL A 712 14.24 43.33 -24.55
N MET A 713 14.76 44.36 -25.20
CA MET A 713 14.53 44.67 -26.64
C MET A 713 15.88 44.91 -27.33
N PRO A 714 16.45 43.93 -28.07
CA PRO A 714 17.79 44.05 -28.67
C PRO A 714 17.97 45.13 -29.75
N MET A 715 16.88 45.65 -30.34
CA MET A 715 16.87 46.67 -31.41
C MET A 715 17.72 46.36 -32.66
N PRO A 716 17.63 45.15 -33.27
CA PRO A 716 18.35 44.83 -34.51
C PRO A 716 18.10 45.84 -35.66
N TYR A 717 19.09 45.96 -36.55
CA TYR A 717 19.02 46.83 -37.73
C TYR A 717 17.83 46.49 -38.63
N GLY A 718 17.23 47.51 -39.27
CA GLY A 718 16.15 47.32 -40.23
C GLY A 718 14.76 47.07 -39.64
N ILE A 719 14.54 47.20 -38.32
CA ILE A 719 13.18 47.30 -37.75
C ILE A 719 12.52 48.57 -38.29
N ARG A 720 11.51 48.40 -39.14
CA ARG A 720 10.75 49.48 -39.77
C ARG A 720 10.23 50.52 -38.73
N PRO A 721 10.34 51.83 -38.98
CA PRO A 721 9.70 52.86 -38.17
C PRO A 721 8.18 52.67 -38.09
N ASP A 722 7.70 52.35 -36.90
CA ASP A 722 6.28 52.18 -36.55
C ASP A 722 6.12 52.18 -35.02
N THR A 723 4.88 52.15 -34.54
CA THR A 723 4.56 51.97 -33.11
C THR A 723 4.26 50.51 -32.82
N TYR A 724 5.06 49.90 -31.95
CA TYR A 724 4.94 48.50 -31.54
C TYR A 724 4.40 48.39 -30.12
N PHE A 725 3.58 47.37 -29.86
CA PHE A 725 3.07 47.07 -28.52
C PHE A 725 3.66 45.76 -28.01
N LEU A 726 4.23 45.80 -26.82
CA LEU A 726 4.79 44.66 -26.11
C LEU A 726 3.91 44.38 -24.89
N THR A 727 3.16 43.28 -24.92
CA THR A 727 2.26 42.89 -23.83
C THR A 727 2.84 41.70 -23.08
N VAL A 728 3.23 41.90 -21.83
CA VAL A 728 3.65 40.85 -20.90
C VAL A 728 2.43 40.36 -20.12
N ARG A 729 2.17 39.06 -20.19
CA ARG A 729 1.15 38.36 -19.42
C ARG A 729 1.81 37.55 -18.31
N ALA A 730 1.42 37.83 -17.06
CA ALA A 730 1.70 37.01 -15.90
C ALA A 730 0.46 36.15 -15.58
N SER A 731 0.60 34.82 -15.54
CA SER A 731 -0.50 33.89 -15.20
C SER A 731 -0.11 33.07 -13.97
N SER A 732 -1.02 32.89 -13.02
CA SER A 732 -0.72 32.09 -11.81
C SER A 732 -0.47 30.62 -12.16
N GLN A 733 0.53 30.00 -11.52
CA GLN A 733 0.78 28.56 -11.64
C GLN A 733 -0.25 27.72 -10.86
N GLU A 734 -0.74 28.20 -9.72
CA GLU A 734 -1.74 27.49 -8.90
C GLU A 734 -3.17 27.67 -9.43
N ASN A 735 -3.46 28.82 -10.04
CA ASN A 735 -4.72 29.18 -10.67
C ASN A 735 -4.49 29.74 -12.09
N PRO A 736 -4.28 28.89 -13.12
CA PRO A 736 -4.03 29.33 -14.50
C PRO A 736 -5.18 30.12 -15.17
N SER A 737 -6.35 30.22 -14.53
CA SER A 737 -7.44 31.11 -14.95
C SER A 737 -7.21 32.56 -14.52
N PHE A 738 -6.44 32.79 -13.46
CA PHE A 738 -6.02 34.11 -13.00
C PHE A 738 -4.77 34.57 -13.75
N PHE A 739 -4.88 35.72 -14.42
CA PHE A 739 -3.75 36.36 -15.09
C PHE A 739 -3.91 37.90 -15.09
N LYS A 740 -2.80 38.60 -15.19
CA LYS A 740 -2.75 40.06 -15.41
C LYS A 740 -1.87 40.37 -16.63
N LEU A 741 -2.05 41.57 -17.17
CA LEU A 741 -1.34 42.06 -18.36
C LEU A 741 -0.69 43.40 -18.04
N ALA A 742 0.58 43.56 -18.41
CA ALA A 742 1.24 44.85 -18.56
C ALA A 742 1.52 45.10 -20.05
N GLN A 743 1.37 46.33 -20.50
CA GLN A 743 1.61 46.73 -21.89
C GLN A 743 2.58 47.91 -21.93
N VAL A 744 3.59 47.81 -22.79
CA VAL A 744 4.59 48.85 -23.07
C VAL A 744 4.51 49.19 -24.56
N GLU A 745 4.56 50.48 -24.88
CA GLU A 745 4.61 51.00 -26.24
C GLU A 745 6.05 51.33 -26.63
N LEU A 746 6.54 50.74 -27.73
CA LEU A 746 7.85 51.03 -28.31
C LEU A 746 7.66 51.82 -29.62
N ILE A 747 8.15 53.05 -29.66
CA ILE A 747 8.23 53.85 -30.89
C ILE A 747 9.62 53.64 -31.50
N VAL A 748 9.67 53.14 -32.73
CA VAL A 748 10.92 52.96 -33.48
C VAL A 748 11.11 54.14 -34.44
N GLU A 749 12.23 54.85 -34.32
CA GLU A 749 12.50 56.05 -35.12
C GLU A 749 13.26 55.73 -36.43
N PRO A 750 13.12 56.58 -37.49
CA PRO A 750 13.94 56.50 -38.69
C PRO A 750 15.43 56.65 -38.35
N THR A 751 16.16 55.56 -38.55
CA THR A 751 17.55 55.34 -38.17
C THR A 751 18.38 55.22 -39.46
N TYR A 752 19.27 56.18 -39.71
CA TYR A 752 20.11 56.23 -40.91
C TYR A 752 21.51 55.70 -40.60
N LEU A 753 21.89 54.60 -41.26
CA LEU A 753 23.19 53.95 -41.06
C LEU A 753 23.75 53.51 -42.41
N ILE A 754 24.99 53.90 -42.72
CA ILE A 754 25.63 53.68 -44.02
C ILE A 754 26.93 52.92 -43.82
N ASN A 755 27.15 51.90 -44.65
CA ASN A 755 28.44 51.23 -44.80
C ASN A 755 29.03 51.50 -46.19
N VAL A 756 30.36 51.60 -46.28
CA VAL A 756 31.13 51.70 -47.53
C VAL A 756 32.17 50.58 -47.49
N GLU A 757 32.41 49.89 -48.62
CA GLU A 757 33.42 48.81 -48.70
C GLU A 757 34.82 49.34 -49.08
N ASP A 758 35.87 48.68 -48.61
CA ASP A 758 37.27 48.95 -48.97
C ASP A 758 37.68 48.17 -50.25
N VAL A 759 38.55 48.75 -51.09
CA VAL A 759 38.91 48.16 -52.40
C VAL A 759 40.43 48.07 -52.60
N ASP A 760 40.98 46.86 -52.51
CA ASP A 760 42.41 46.61 -52.72
C ASP A 760 42.82 46.69 -54.20
N MET A 761 43.83 47.53 -54.48
CA MET A 761 44.45 47.72 -55.81
C MET A 761 45.98 47.53 -55.76
N SER A 762 46.52 47.00 -54.67
CA SER A 762 47.96 46.91 -54.38
C SER A 762 48.76 45.97 -55.29
N GLY A 763 48.09 45.08 -56.03
CA GLY A 763 48.71 44.14 -56.97
C GLY A 763 48.97 44.67 -58.40
N GLN A 764 48.95 45.99 -58.62
CA GLN A 764 49.16 46.61 -59.93
C GLN A 764 50.09 47.83 -59.85
N THR A 765 51.08 47.90 -60.74
CA THR A 765 51.94 49.06 -60.94
C THR A 765 51.33 50.05 -61.93
N PHE A 766 51.43 51.35 -61.64
CA PHE A 766 50.89 52.44 -62.46
C PHE A 766 51.99 53.45 -62.82
N GLN A 767 51.93 54.02 -64.03
CA GLN A 767 52.87 55.05 -64.47
C GLN A 767 52.26 56.45 -64.31
N GLY A 768 53.00 57.37 -63.66
CA GLY A 768 52.64 58.78 -63.61
C GLY A 768 52.61 59.40 -65.01
N GLY A 769 51.48 59.97 -65.42
CA GLY A 769 51.22 60.47 -66.78
C GLY A 769 50.54 59.47 -67.74
N ALA A 770 50.09 58.31 -67.26
CA ALA A 770 49.33 57.35 -68.06
C ALA A 770 47.85 57.75 -68.26
N ASP A 771 47.17 57.07 -69.19
CA ASP A 771 45.74 57.24 -69.46
C ASP A 771 44.85 56.92 -68.23
N VAL A 772 43.72 57.61 -68.16
CA VAL A 772 42.77 57.58 -67.04
C VAL A 772 42.04 56.23 -66.93
N LYS A 773 41.88 55.71 -65.71
CA LYS A 773 41.23 54.42 -65.38
C LYS A 773 40.00 54.61 -64.49
N THR A 774 39.30 53.52 -64.16
CA THR A 774 38.11 53.51 -63.30
C THR A 774 38.15 52.41 -62.24
N ILE A 775 37.54 52.65 -61.09
CA ILE A 775 37.34 51.73 -59.95
C ILE A 775 35.87 51.82 -59.48
N SER A 776 35.35 50.86 -58.71
CA SER A 776 34.00 50.96 -58.12
C SER A 776 33.98 50.53 -56.65
N PHE A 777 33.09 51.17 -55.88
CA PHE A 777 32.88 50.96 -54.44
C PHE A 777 31.41 50.62 -54.18
N GLU A 778 31.14 49.64 -53.32
CA GLU A 778 29.78 49.32 -52.85
C GLU A 778 29.43 50.11 -51.58
N VAL A 779 28.20 50.67 -51.54
CA VAL A 779 27.68 51.43 -50.40
C VAL A 779 26.28 50.95 -50.03
N THR A 780 26.07 50.62 -48.76
CA THR A 780 24.89 49.88 -48.27
C THR A 780 24.12 50.67 -47.24
N ASN A 781 22.79 50.73 -47.39
CA ASN A 781 21.89 51.28 -46.39
C ASN A 781 21.60 50.22 -45.32
N ASN A 782 22.27 50.32 -44.17
CA ASN A 782 22.00 49.48 -42.99
C ASN A 782 20.95 50.11 -42.04
N GLY A 783 20.35 51.24 -42.43
CA GLY A 783 19.25 51.88 -41.72
C GLY A 783 17.92 51.14 -41.85
N ASN A 784 16.85 51.73 -41.33
CA ASN A 784 15.49 51.17 -41.34
C ASN A 784 14.47 51.94 -42.19
N ASP A 785 14.91 52.95 -42.95
CA ASP A 785 14.10 53.67 -43.94
C ASP A 785 14.95 53.97 -45.19
N TYR A 786 14.31 54.52 -46.23
CA TYR A 786 14.97 54.92 -47.48
C TYR A 786 15.89 56.13 -47.28
N ASP A 787 17.11 56.05 -47.83
CA ASP A 787 18.10 57.13 -47.78
C ASP A 787 18.68 57.42 -49.16
N GLU A 788 19.31 58.59 -49.33
CA GLU A 788 20.00 59.01 -50.54
C GLU A 788 21.44 59.38 -50.15
N PHE A 789 22.43 58.98 -50.96
CA PHE A 789 23.85 59.09 -50.59
C PHE A 789 24.55 60.22 -51.36
N THR A 790 25.20 61.13 -50.64
CA THR A 790 26.16 62.09 -51.19
C THR A 790 27.58 61.58 -50.97
N ILE A 791 28.42 61.58 -52.01
CA ILE A 791 29.75 60.97 -51.98
C ILE A 791 30.84 62.04 -52.04
N GLU A 792 31.77 62.01 -51.09
CA GLU A 792 32.94 62.88 -50.99
C GLU A 792 34.22 62.02 -51.09
N ILE A 793 35.10 62.34 -52.04
CA ILE A 793 36.42 61.70 -52.22
C ILE A 793 37.49 62.59 -51.57
N ASP A 794 38.43 61.98 -50.85
CA ASP A 794 39.72 62.59 -50.50
C ASP A 794 40.84 61.88 -51.28
N SER A 795 41.60 62.62 -52.08
CA SER A 795 42.59 62.09 -53.03
C SER A 795 43.97 62.72 -52.81
N PRO A 796 45.05 61.93 -52.71
CA PRO A 796 46.36 62.42 -52.32
C PRO A 796 47.09 63.18 -53.43
N VAL A 797 48.05 64.02 -53.05
CA VAL A 797 48.80 64.88 -53.98
C VAL A 797 49.52 64.04 -55.04
N GLY A 798 49.25 64.32 -56.32
CA GLY A 798 49.78 63.59 -57.48
C GLY A 798 48.83 62.53 -58.05
N MET A 799 47.66 62.34 -57.42
CA MET A 799 46.50 61.60 -57.95
C MET A 799 45.36 62.57 -58.23
N ASN A 800 44.63 62.35 -59.32
CA ASN A 800 43.38 63.04 -59.64
C ASN A 800 42.26 61.99 -59.62
N ALA A 801 41.14 62.26 -58.95
CA ALA A 801 39.99 61.36 -58.88
C ALA A 801 38.64 62.11 -58.89
N GLU A 802 37.65 61.58 -59.59
CA GLU A 802 36.28 62.12 -59.63
C GLU A 802 35.21 61.03 -59.69
N VAL A 803 34.05 61.25 -59.05
CA VAL A 803 32.89 60.35 -59.17
C VAL A 803 32.24 60.55 -60.53
N ILE A 804 32.12 59.48 -61.31
CA ILE A 804 31.43 59.49 -62.61
C ILE A 804 30.04 58.87 -62.52
N GLN A 805 29.16 59.24 -63.45
CA GLN A 805 27.83 58.63 -63.54
C GLN A 805 27.95 57.16 -64.01
N SER A 806 27.36 56.24 -63.26
CA SER A 806 27.18 54.83 -63.62
C SER A 806 25.70 54.53 -63.91
N ASP A 807 25.38 53.29 -64.28
CA ASP A 807 23.99 52.82 -64.39
C ASP A 807 23.27 52.74 -63.03
N GLN A 808 24.02 52.74 -61.92
CA GLN A 808 23.49 52.64 -60.55
C GLN A 808 23.53 53.96 -59.77
N TYR A 809 24.54 54.82 -60.00
CA TYR A 809 24.73 56.06 -59.25
C TYR A 809 24.94 57.28 -60.15
N ASN A 810 24.29 58.41 -59.82
CA ASN A 810 24.44 59.68 -60.50
C ASN A 810 24.73 60.79 -59.47
N PRO A 811 25.93 61.42 -59.47
CA PRO A 811 26.28 62.46 -58.49
C PRO A 811 25.42 63.73 -58.57
N ASN A 812 24.67 63.95 -59.65
CA ASN A 812 23.75 65.10 -59.78
C ASN A 812 22.31 64.77 -59.34
N SER A 813 22.01 63.51 -59.06
CA SER A 813 20.69 63.01 -58.65
C SER A 813 20.87 61.62 -58.04
N PRO A 814 21.32 61.51 -56.78
CA PRO A 814 21.52 60.22 -56.12
C PRO A 814 20.26 59.34 -56.16
N PRO A 815 20.42 58.00 -56.24
CA PRO A 815 19.29 57.09 -56.11
C PRO A 815 18.85 57.00 -54.64
N SER A 816 17.56 56.81 -54.43
CA SER A 816 17.03 56.41 -53.12
C SER A 816 17.24 54.91 -52.92
N VAL A 817 17.98 54.55 -51.87
CA VAL A 817 18.40 53.19 -51.52
C VAL A 817 17.56 52.70 -50.34
N ALA A 818 16.84 51.58 -50.52
CA ALA A 818 16.03 50.96 -49.48
C ALA A 818 16.90 50.30 -48.40
N GLN A 819 16.35 50.11 -47.19
CA GLN A 819 17.00 49.36 -46.11
C GLN A 819 17.52 47.98 -46.60
N GLY A 820 18.72 47.59 -46.17
CA GLY A 820 19.40 46.36 -46.56
C GLY A 820 19.82 46.29 -48.03
N SER A 821 19.73 47.38 -48.78
CA SER A 821 20.13 47.44 -50.20
C SER A 821 21.41 48.25 -50.39
N SER A 822 22.12 47.98 -51.49
CA SER A 822 23.39 48.63 -51.82
C SER A 822 23.40 49.25 -53.22
N VAL A 823 24.38 50.13 -53.46
CA VAL A 823 24.60 50.83 -54.72
C VAL A 823 26.10 50.90 -55.03
N ASN A 824 26.47 50.65 -56.29
CA ASN A 824 27.86 50.75 -56.75
C ASN A 824 28.16 52.13 -57.36
N ILE A 825 29.14 52.82 -56.78
CA ILE A 825 29.64 54.12 -57.22
C ILE A 825 30.90 53.88 -58.06
N THR A 826 30.99 54.45 -59.25
CA THR A 826 32.19 54.35 -60.09
C THR A 826 33.00 55.65 -60.01
N ILE A 827 34.30 55.51 -59.74
CA ILE A 827 35.27 56.61 -59.63
C ILE A 827 36.26 56.50 -60.78
N GLN A 828 36.52 57.62 -61.45
CA GLN A 828 37.53 57.76 -62.49
C GLN A 828 38.81 58.37 -61.89
N TYR A 829 39.99 57.81 -62.20
CA TYR A 829 41.26 58.22 -61.58
C TYR A 829 42.47 58.22 -62.54
N SER A 830 43.45 59.08 -62.27
CA SER A 830 44.74 59.16 -62.95
C SER A 830 45.86 59.69 -62.04
N PHE A 831 47.11 59.64 -62.51
CA PHE A 831 48.29 60.09 -61.77
C PHE A 831 49.12 61.07 -62.59
N ASP A 832 49.64 62.12 -61.97
CA ASP A 832 50.43 63.16 -62.64
C ASP A 832 51.81 62.65 -63.12
N ILE A 833 52.39 63.35 -64.10
CA ILE A 833 53.74 63.05 -64.60
C ILE A 833 54.76 63.29 -63.49
N GLY A 834 55.50 62.24 -63.11
CA GLY A 834 56.50 62.29 -62.04
C GLY A 834 55.98 61.95 -60.64
N THR A 835 54.71 61.55 -60.51
CA THR A 835 54.20 60.90 -59.29
C THR A 835 54.89 59.56 -59.07
N ASN A 836 55.40 59.31 -57.86
CA ASN A 836 56.03 58.06 -57.45
C ASN A 836 55.65 57.74 -55.98
N GLY A 837 55.43 56.47 -55.65
CA GLY A 837 55.16 55.96 -54.31
C GLY A 837 53.81 55.24 -54.15
N LEU A 838 53.45 54.93 -52.91
CA LEU A 838 52.15 54.39 -52.51
C LEU A 838 51.16 55.53 -52.24
N LEU A 839 49.93 55.44 -52.75
CA LEU A 839 48.90 56.46 -52.63
C LEU A 839 47.58 55.81 -52.19
N GLU A 840 46.93 56.36 -51.16
CA GLU A 840 45.62 55.92 -50.66
C GLU A 840 44.56 57.00 -50.91
N MET A 841 43.41 56.60 -51.44
CA MET A 841 42.23 57.44 -51.70
C MET A 841 41.10 57.02 -50.76
N MET A 842 40.49 57.98 -50.06
CA MET A 842 39.33 57.72 -49.20
C MET A 842 38.03 58.07 -49.93
N VAL A 843 37.00 57.25 -49.74
CA VAL A 843 35.64 57.47 -50.25
C VAL A 843 34.68 57.48 -49.08
N SER A 844 34.02 58.62 -48.86
CA SER A 844 33.04 58.78 -47.79
C SER A 844 31.64 59.02 -48.35
N ALA A 845 30.65 58.35 -47.76
CA ALA A 845 29.24 58.43 -48.15
C ALA A 845 28.43 59.03 -47.01
N ARG A 846 27.67 60.11 -47.28
CA ARG A 846 26.81 60.81 -46.33
C ARG A 846 25.34 60.62 -46.67
N SER A 847 24.56 60.38 -45.63
CA SER A 847 23.10 60.33 -45.65
C SER A 847 22.51 61.71 -45.90
N VAL A 848 21.73 61.87 -46.97
CA VAL A 848 21.00 63.12 -47.26
C VAL A 848 19.86 63.30 -46.25
N GLN A 849 19.18 62.22 -45.86
CA GLN A 849 17.99 62.29 -45.00
C GLN A 849 18.33 62.66 -43.54
N SER A 850 19.49 62.27 -43.05
CA SER A 850 20.03 62.76 -41.76
C SER A 850 20.62 64.18 -41.81
N GLY A 851 20.58 64.85 -42.98
CA GLY A 851 21.20 66.16 -43.17
C GLY A 851 22.74 66.13 -43.27
N GLY A 852 23.32 65.01 -43.69
CA GLY A 852 24.77 64.83 -43.84
C GLY A 852 25.50 64.36 -42.57
N VAL A 853 24.75 64.03 -41.52
CA VAL A 853 25.29 63.66 -40.19
C VAL A 853 25.70 62.19 -40.13
N ALA A 854 24.84 61.28 -40.62
CA ALA A 854 25.18 59.86 -40.72
C ALA A 854 26.00 59.59 -41.98
N GLY A 855 26.95 58.67 -41.90
CA GLY A 855 27.80 58.30 -43.04
C GLY A 855 28.81 57.20 -42.74
N GLY A 856 29.35 56.61 -43.81
CA GLY A 856 30.40 55.60 -43.78
C GLY A 856 31.62 56.03 -44.61
N VAL A 857 32.74 55.31 -44.48
CA VAL A 857 33.99 55.57 -45.20
C VAL A 857 34.67 54.25 -45.55
N GLY A 858 35.23 54.15 -46.75
CA GLY A 858 36.17 53.09 -47.15
C GLY A 858 37.36 53.67 -47.94
N SER A 859 38.38 52.88 -48.26
CA SER A 859 39.59 53.33 -48.98
C SER A 859 40.01 52.43 -50.15
N ALA A 860 40.92 52.94 -50.99
CA ALA A 860 41.63 52.17 -52.01
C ALA A 860 43.10 52.62 -52.16
N THR A 861 44.01 51.68 -52.34
CA THR A 861 45.48 51.92 -52.30
C THR A 861 46.19 51.50 -53.60
N PHE A 862 46.99 52.41 -54.17
CA PHE A 862 47.64 52.32 -55.49
C PHE A 862 49.16 52.44 -55.40
N GLN A 863 49.90 51.79 -56.32
CA GLN A 863 51.37 51.87 -56.44
C GLN A 863 51.80 52.55 -57.74
N VAL A 864 52.53 53.67 -57.64
CA VAL A 864 52.86 54.52 -58.81
C VAL A 864 54.37 54.71 -58.96
N GLY A 865 54.87 54.70 -60.20
CA GLY A 865 56.23 55.16 -60.54
C GLY A 865 57.37 54.24 -60.11
N SER A 866 58.60 54.78 -60.13
CA SER A 866 59.82 54.03 -59.83
C SER A 866 60.00 53.76 -58.34
N GLN A 867 60.40 52.53 -58.03
CA GLN A 867 60.65 52.02 -56.67
C GLN A 867 62.14 51.77 -56.38
N GLY A 868 63.03 51.89 -57.38
CA GLY A 868 64.48 51.73 -57.22
C GLY A 868 64.98 50.28 -57.30
N TRP A 869 64.20 49.38 -57.91
CA TRP A 869 64.52 47.97 -58.13
C TRP A 869 65.34 47.70 -59.41
N ILE A 870 65.52 48.66 -60.32
CA ILE A 870 66.36 48.50 -61.53
C ILE A 870 67.52 49.51 -61.50
N ASP A 871 68.74 48.98 -61.49
CA ASP A 871 69.99 49.74 -61.49
C ASP A 871 70.75 49.58 -62.81
N LEU A 872 71.23 50.70 -63.37
CA LEU A 872 71.76 50.79 -64.73
C LEU A 872 73.17 51.43 -64.71
N THR A 873 74.19 50.58 -64.65
CA THR A 873 75.61 50.98 -64.57
C THR A 873 76.25 51.00 -65.97
N PRO A 874 76.58 52.17 -66.55
CA PRO A 874 77.26 52.25 -67.84
C PRO A 874 78.72 51.74 -67.75
N GLY A 875 79.18 51.07 -68.80
CA GLY A 875 80.55 50.55 -68.91
C GLY A 875 81.60 51.62 -69.25
N THR A 876 82.86 51.20 -69.30
CA THR A 876 83.98 52.08 -69.67
C THR A 876 83.83 52.61 -71.09
N MET A 877 84.03 53.93 -71.28
CA MET A 877 84.02 54.61 -72.58
C MET A 877 84.89 53.88 -73.62
N VAL A 878 84.30 53.61 -74.78
CA VAL A 878 84.96 52.92 -75.90
C VAL A 878 85.37 53.91 -77.00
N THR A 879 86.54 53.70 -77.63
CA THR A 879 87.10 54.58 -78.66
C THR A 879 87.27 53.84 -79.98
N LEU A 880 86.96 54.51 -81.10
CA LEU A 880 87.02 53.99 -82.46
C LEU A 880 87.97 54.85 -83.31
N ASP A 881 89.10 54.32 -83.75
CA ASP A 881 90.12 55.06 -84.53
C ASP A 881 90.04 54.83 -86.05
N ALA A 882 88.94 54.24 -86.53
CA ALA A 882 88.68 53.95 -87.94
C ALA A 882 87.17 54.05 -88.24
N GLU A 883 86.80 54.01 -89.52
CA GLU A 883 85.43 53.66 -89.92
C GLU A 883 85.03 52.24 -89.46
N GLY A 884 83.75 52.04 -89.10
CA GLY A 884 83.28 50.74 -88.62
C GLY A 884 82.24 50.84 -87.51
N TRP A 885 82.33 49.96 -86.53
CA TRP A 885 81.38 49.89 -85.42
C TRP A 885 82.03 49.39 -84.14
N ILE A 886 81.47 49.81 -83.01
CA ILE A 886 81.91 49.40 -81.68
C ILE A 886 80.71 49.08 -80.81
N LEU A 887 80.92 48.29 -79.75
CA LEU A 887 79.91 47.96 -78.76
C LEU A 887 80.27 48.68 -77.46
N ALA A 888 79.36 49.50 -76.96
CA ALA A 888 79.45 50.08 -75.62
C ALA A 888 78.57 49.24 -74.68
N ASN A 889 79.16 48.71 -73.61
CA ASN A 889 78.44 47.83 -72.69
C ASN A 889 77.70 48.65 -71.62
N LEU A 890 76.46 48.26 -71.36
CA LEU A 890 75.67 48.65 -70.19
C LEU A 890 75.56 47.44 -69.26
N THR A 891 75.50 47.64 -67.95
CA THR A 891 75.15 46.58 -66.98
C THR A 891 73.84 46.92 -66.30
N ILE A 892 72.88 46.01 -66.38
CA ILE A 892 71.56 46.09 -65.77
C ILE A 892 71.55 45.16 -64.56
N HIS A 893 71.04 45.63 -63.43
CA HIS A 893 70.92 44.89 -62.17
C HIS A 893 69.48 44.97 -61.67
N ASN A 894 68.79 43.84 -61.60
CA ASN A 894 67.53 43.75 -60.87
C ASN A 894 67.87 43.65 -59.37
N ARG A 895 67.54 44.69 -58.61
CA ARG A 895 67.70 44.80 -57.16
C ARG A 895 66.46 44.34 -56.38
N HIS A 896 65.37 43.93 -57.06
CA HIS A 896 64.20 43.39 -56.38
C HIS A 896 64.59 42.12 -55.59
N PRO A 897 64.22 41.98 -54.30
CA PRO A 897 64.71 40.88 -53.46
C PRO A 897 64.14 39.50 -53.83
N THR A 898 62.91 39.45 -54.38
CA THR A 898 62.17 38.19 -54.63
C THR A 898 61.71 37.96 -56.07
N ASN A 899 61.44 39.01 -56.85
CA ASN A 899 60.77 38.91 -58.15
C ASN A 899 61.77 38.95 -59.31
N SER A 900 61.60 38.06 -60.28
CA SER A 900 62.26 38.14 -61.58
C SER A 900 61.47 39.08 -62.49
N GLN A 901 62.11 40.14 -62.98
CA GLN A 901 61.46 41.18 -63.80
C GLN A 901 61.74 40.98 -65.29
N PHE A 902 60.74 41.14 -66.14
CA PHE A 902 60.87 41.19 -67.59
C PHE A 902 61.36 42.58 -68.04
N ILE A 903 62.68 42.75 -68.07
CA ILE A 903 63.31 43.99 -68.49
C ILE A 903 63.25 44.17 -70.00
N ARG A 904 62.73 45.31 -70.46
CA ARG A 904 62.82 45.79 -71.84
C ARG A 904 63.73 47.01 -71.91
N LEU A 905 64.63 47.05 -72.89
CA LEU A 905 65.56 48.16 -73.11
C LEU A 905 65.20 48.94 -74.38
N ASP A 906 65.14 50.27 -74.27
CA ASP A 906 65.06 51.19 -75.40
C ASP A 906 66.16 52.28 -75.31
N VAL A 907 66.47 52.94 -76.42
CA VAL A 907 67.62 53.85 -76.55
C VAL A 907 67.24 55.14 -77.27
N ASP A 908 67.44 56.29 -76.62
CA ASP A 908 67.48 57.59 -77.29
C ASP A 908 68.94 57.91 -77.72
N PRO A 909 69.23 57.96 -79.03
CA PRO A 909 70.56 58.27 -79.54
C PRO A 909 70.97 59.74 -79.42
N GLY A 910 70.07 60.67 -79.10
CA GLY A 910 70.37 62.10 -78.99
C GLY A 910 71.12 62.66 -80.22
N ASP A 911 72.14 63.49 -79.98
CA ASP A 911 72.97 64.11 -81.03
C ASP A 911 73.74 63.08 -81.88
N ALA A 912 74.02 61.89 -81.35
CA ALA A 912 74.73 60.84 -82.09
C ALA A 912 73.99 60.39 -83.35
N ARG A 913 72.66 60.58 -83.39
CA ARG A 913 71.78 60.24 -84.52
C ARG A 913 72.12 60.97 -85.82
N GLN A 914 72.81 62.11 -85.76
CA GLN A 914 73.20 62.88 -86.95
C GLN A 914 74.44 62.30 -87.66
N PHE A 915 75.34 61.68 -86.89
CA PHE A 915 76.65 61.23 -87.37
C PHE A 915 76.80 59.71 -87.39
N SER A 916 75.99 58.97 -86.63
CA SER A 916 76.12 57.53 -86.41
C SER A 916 74.75 56.82 -86.41
N SER A 917 74.77 55.49 -86.50
CA SER A 917 73.63 54.64 -86.16
C SER A 917 73.89 53.93 -84.82
N VAL A 918 72.97 54.13 -83.88
CA VAL A 918 72.98 53.56 -82.53
C VAL A 918 71.75 52.67 -82.33
N ARG A 919 71.91 51.53 -81.65
CA ARG A 919 70.82 50.62 -81.24
C ARG A 919 71.29 49.62 -80.18
N VAL A 920 70.37 49.08 -79.38
CA VAL A 920 70.63 47.86 -78.60
C VAL A 920 70.90 46.69 -79.57
N GLN A 921 71.76 45.73 -79.18
CA GLN A 921 71.84 44.45 -79.87
C GLN A 921 70.48 43.72 -79.82
N SER A 922 70.11 43.03 -80.90
CA SER A 922 68.81 42.36 -81.01
C SER A 922 68.61 41.18 -80.04
N GLU A 923 69.68 40.72 -79.40
CA GLU A 923 69.67 39.68 -78.37
C GLU A 923 69.48 40.27 -76.96
N ASP A 924 69.62 41.59 -76.80
CA ASP A 924 69.62 42.34 -75.53
C ASP A 924 68.42 43.30 -75.38
N SER A 925 67.54 43.44 -76.38
CA SER A 925 66.44 44.43 -76.34
C SER A 925 65.33 44.11 -75.32
N SER A 926 65.21 42.85 -74.89
CA SER A 926 64.23 42.42 -73.89
C SER A 926 64.59 41.06 -73.30
N PHE A 927 64.53 40.90 -71.97
CA PHE A 927 64.91 39.68 -71.26
C PHE A 927 64.34 39.66 -69.83
N VAL A 928 64.08 38.46 -69.30
CA VAL A 928 63.87 38.30 -67.84
C VAL A 928 65.22 38.47 -67.12
N LEU A 929 65.21 39.14 -65.97
CA LEU A 929 66.34 39.28 -65.07
C LEU A 929 65.91 38.90 -63.65
N ASP A 930 66.47 37.80 -63.13
CA ASP A 930 66.14 37.25 -61.81
C ASP A 930 66.59 38.15 -60.63
N PRO A 931 66.11 37.93 -59.39
CA PRO A 931 66.51 38.69 -58.20
C PRO A 931 68.02 38.80 -58.00
N ASP A 932 68.49 40.00 -57.65
CA ASP A 932 69.91 40.40 -57.50
C ASP A 932 70.83 40.14 -58.72
N MET A 933 70.30 39.60 -59.83
CA MET A 933 71.10 39.22 -60.99
C MET A 933 71.47 40.42 -61.86
N LYS A 934 72.66 40.32 -62.48
CA LYS A 934 73.19 41.32 -63.39
C LYS A 934 73.39 40.76 -64.80
N ARG A 935 72.89 41.47 -65.80
CA ARG A 935 73.14 41.20 -67.23
C ARG A 935 73.87 42.38 -67.84
N SER A 936 74.89 42.13 -68.66
CA SER A 936 75.43 43.16 -69.54
C SER A 936 74.72 43.12 -70.88
N ALA A 937 74.27 44.29 -71.35
CA ALA A 937 73.69 44.50 -72.67
C ALA A 937 74.65 45.33 -73.51
N ALA A 938 74.76 45.02 -74.81
CA ALA A 938 75.70 45.71 -75.69
C ALA A 938 74.97 46.66 -76.67
N ILE A 939 75.32 47.95 -76.59
CA ILE A 939 74.80 49.01 -77.46
C ILE A 939 75.72 49.14 -78.66
N LYS A 940 75.20 48.90 -79.86
CA LYS A 940 75.97 49.00 -81.10
C LYS A 940 75.94 50.41 -81.66
N PHE A 941 77.11 51.04 -81.65
CA PHE A 941 77.41 52.32 -82.28
C PHE A 941 78.13 52.09 -83.61
N SER A 942 77.78 52.81 -84.68
CA SER A 942 78.32 52.54 -86.02
C SER A 942 78.40 53.77 -86.94
N LEU A 943 79.47 53.81 -87.75
CA LEU A 943 79.93 54.90 -88.63
C LEU A 943 80.39 54.33 -89.98
N THR A 944 80.16 55.04 -91.08
CA THR A 944 80.72 54.72 -92.41
C THR A 944 81.98 55.54 -92.72
N GLU A 945 82.79 55.08 -93.68
CA GLU A 945 83.96 55.80 -94.25
C GLU A 945 83.63 57.27 -94.55
N THR A 946 82.51 57.53 -95.23
CA THR A 946 82.06 58.88 -95.55
C THR A 946 81.55 59.68 -94.35
N GLN A 947 81.13 59.07 -93.25
CA GLN A 947 80.80 59.80 -92.02
C GLN A 947 82.07 60.13 -91.23
N PHE A 948 82.98 59.16 -91.10
CA PHE A 948 84.26 59.25 -90.40
C PHE A 948 85.20 60.30 -91.02
N LEU A 949 85.34 60.29 -92.36
CA LEU A 949 86.12 61.30 -93.09
C LEU A 949 85.51 62.71 -93.03
N ASN A 950 84.19 62.84 -92.81
CA ASN A 950 83.51 64.13 -92.68
C ASN A 950 83.28 64.57 -91.22
N MET A 951 83.89 63.92 -90.22
CA MET A 951 83.80 64.39 -88.83
C MET A 951 84.48 65.76 -88.68
N PRO A 952 83.83 66.74 -88.02
CA PRO A 952 84.26 68.15 -88.05
C PRO A 952 85.53 68.43 -87.26
N GLU A 953 85.82 67.62 -86.24
CA GLU A 953 87.05 67.65 -85.45
C GLU A 953 87.75 66.29 -85.51
N ASP A 954 89.06 66.27 -85.25
CA ASP A 954 89.89 65.05 -85.25
C ASP A 954 89.67 64.16 -84.02
N GLU A 955 88.88 64.62 -83.05
CA GLU A 955 88.40 63.85 -81.90
C GLU A 955 86.96 64.29 -81.56
N MET A 956 86.01 63.36 -81.40
CA MET A 956 84.66 63.67 -80.88
C MET A 956 84.16 62.62 -79.87
N LEU A 957 83.14 63.00 -79.09
CA LEU A 957 82.53 62.21 -78.02
C LEU A 957 80.99 62.29 -78.10
N PHE A 958 80.30 61.16 -77.93
CA PHE A 958 78.84 61.02 -78.03
C PHE A 958 78.23 60.45 -76.76
N ASN A 959 77.09 61.03 -76.32
CA ASN A 959 76.25 60.55 -75.22
C ASN A 959 74.99 59.88 -75.77
N ILE A 960 74.55 58.77 -75.16
CA ILE A 960 73.42 57.95 -75.57
C ILE A 960 72.60 57.59 -74.33
N THR A 961 71.30 57.89 -74.30
CA THR A 961 70.42 57.56 -73.16
C THR A 961 69.77 56.19 -73.36
N VAL A 962 69.61 55.43 -72.27
CA VAL A 962 69.03 54.09 -72.27
C VAL A 962 67.98 54.00 -71.17
N ILE A 963 66.79 53.52 -71.53
CA ILE A 963 65.65 53.34 -70.61
C ILE A 963 65.41 51.84 -70.44
N ALA A 964 65.17 51.41 -69.20
CA ALA A 964 64.82 50.06 -68.82
C ALA A 964 63.45 50.04 -68.12
N THR A 965 62.52 49.24 -68.65
CA THR A 965 61.19 49.02 -68.09
C THR A 965 61.09 47.57 -67.62
N GLY A 966 60.79 47.33 -66.35
CA GLY A 966 60.41 46.02 -65.81
C GLY A 966 58.93 45.98 -65.40
N ASP A 967 58.52 44.90 -64.74
CA ASP A 967 57.15 44.74 -64.24
C ASP A 967 56.92 45.54 -62.93
N ASP A 968 57.94 45.60 -62.07
CA ASP A 968 57.88 46.20 -60.73
C ASP A 968 58.56 47.59 -60.64
N ASP A 969 59.30 48.04 -61.67
CA ASP A 969 60.05 49.30 -61.68
C ASP A 969 60.42 49.80 -63.10
N VAL A 970 60.82 51.09 -63.22
CA VAL A 970 61.31 51.72 -64.46
C VAL A 970 62.49 52.66 -64.15
N SER A 971 63.56 52.60 -64.96
CA SER A 971 64.86 53.26 -64.67
C SER A 971 65.59 53.72 -65.95
N GLU A 972 66.49 54.70 -65.88
CA GLU A 972 67.24 55.24 -67.05
C GLU A 972 68.70 55.63 -66.74
N THR A 973 69.58 55.63 -67.76
CA THR A 973 71.01 56.01 -67.64
C THR A 973 71.64 56.46 -68.97
N VAL A 974 72.91 56.89 -68.95
CA VAL A 974 73.65 57.42 -70.14
C VAL A 974 74.99 56.70 -70.38
N VAL A 975 75.28 56.38 -71.65
CA VAL A 975 76.49 55.65 -72.12
C VAL A 975 77.30 56.52 -73.12
N GLN A 976 78.63 56.34 -73.20
CA GLN A 976 79.54 57.23 -73.96
C GLN A 976 80.49 56.51 -74.96
N VAL A 977 80.74 57.14 -76.12
CA VAL A 977 81.61 56.62 -77.22
C VAL A 977 82.47 57.74 -77.85
N LYS A 978 83.72 57.44 -78.26
CA LYS A 978 84.75 58.40 -78.76
C LYS A 978 85.38 57.99 -80.12
N VAL A 979 85.90 58.92 -80.95
CA VAL A 979 86.40 58.66 -82.34
C VAL A 979 87.66 59.49 -82.77
N ILE A 980 88.63 58.99 -83.58
CA ILE A 980 89.98 59.59 -83.93
C ILE A 980 90.54 59.24 -85.38
N ARG A 981 91.52 59.96 -86.01
CA ARG A 981 91.91 60.00 -87.49
C ARG A 981 93.43 59.75 -87.95
N GLU A 982 94.01 60.32 -89.06
CA GLU A 982 95.42 60.08 -89.60
C GLU A 982 96.17 61.30 -90.31
N SER A 983 97.55 61.48 -90.28
CA SER A 983 98.39 62.36 -91.19
C SER A 983 99.97 62.20 -91.21
N LEU A 984 100.69 62.76 -92.23
CA LEU A 984 102.17 62.71 -92.47
C LEU A 984 102.81 64.08 -92.87
N GLY A 985 104.06 64.40 -92.46
CA GLY A 985 104.65 65.76 -92.55
C GLY A 985 105.87 66.00 -93.47
N GLY A 986 106.07 67.25 -93.94
CA GLY A 986 107.09 67.60 -94.96
C GLY A 986 107.50 69.08 -95.15
N ALA A 987 107.27 69.97 -94.18
CA ALA A 987 107.87 71.31 -94.02
C ALA A 987 107.80 72.35 -95.19
N ASN A 988 106.76 73.19 -95.19
CA ASN A 988 106.92 74.64 -95.40
C ASN A 988 105.69 75.43 -94.90
N ALA A 989 105.92 76.36 -93.97
CA ALA A 989 104.99 77.39 -93.46
C ALA A 989 103.64 76.96 -92.82
N GLU A 990 103.61 77.00 -91.48
CA GLU A 990 102.50 77.49 -90.62
C GLU A 990 101.22 76.59 -90.43
N ALA A 991 101.24 75.76 -89.35
CA ALA A 991 100.18 74.97 -88.67
C ALA A 991 100.07 73.43 -88.98
N ASP A 992 100.00 72.55 -87.94
CA ASP A 992 100.23 71.06 -87.91
C ASP A 992 99.34 70.34 -86.83
N GLY A 993 99.11 69.00 -86.65
CA GLY A 993 99.45 67.69 -87.29
C GLY A 993 100.21 66.67 -86.38
N GLY A 994 99.96 65.34 -86.21
CA GLY A 994 98.82 64.40 -86.49
C GLY A 994 99.16 62.84 -86.51
N ILE A 995 98.63 61.99 -85.59
CA ILE A 995 97.57 60.89 -85.76
C ILE A 995 97.74 59.77 -86.89
N GLY A 996 97.40 58.43 -86.96
CA GLY A 996 96.69 57.31 -86.21
C GLY A 996 96.61 55.89 -86.96
N VAL A 997 95.72 54.90 -86.58
CA VAL A 997 95.12 53.64 -87.22
C VAL A 997 95.82 52.23 -87.52
N VAL A 998 95.07 51.07 -87.36
CA VAL A 998 95.01 49.74 -88.15
C VAL A 998 95.80 48.42 -87.69
N ASN A 999 95.61 47.06 -87.98
CA ASN A 999 94.66 46.05 -88.64
C ASN A 999 94.99 44.49 -88.31
N ILE A 1000 94.27 43.46 -88.89
CA ILE A 1000 94.54 41.95 -89.14
C ILE A 1000 93.71 40.80 -88.41
N ILE A 1001 93.50 39.60 -89.07
CA ILE A 1001 92.52 38.47 -88.78
C ILE A 1001 93.12 37.01 -88.94
N ALA A 1002 92.63 35.96 -88.21
CA ALA A 1002 92.70 34.50 -88.58
C ALA A 1002 91.75 33.51 -87.79
N PHE A 1003 91.57 32.24 -88.25
CA PHE A 1003 90.65 31.16 -87.78
C PHE A 1003 91.36 29.88 -87.22
N ILE A 1004 90.66 28.97 -86.46
CA ILE A 1004 90.53 27.48 -86.69
C ILE A 1004 89.94 26.64 -85.50
N ILE A 1005 89.13 25.61 -85.84
CA ILE A 1005 88.76 24.27 -85.22
C ILE A 1005 89.39 23.89 -83.84
N GLY A 1006 88.75 23.16 -82.89
CA GLY A 1006 87.42 22.52 -82.79
C GLY A 1006 87.43 21.02 -82.34
N GLY A 1007 86.52 20.62 -81.43
CA GLY A 1007 86.10 19.21 -81.19
C GLY A 1007 86.50 18.51 -79.85
N PHE A 1008 85.58 17.67 -79.34
CA PHE A 1008 85.73 16.46 -78.46
C PHE A 1008 86.71 16.47 -77.25
N VAL A 1009 86.45 15.90 -76.07
CA VAL A 1009 85.36 15.24 -75.30
C VAL A 1009 86.05 14.66 -74.01
N ILE A 1010 85.37 13.86 -73.17
CA ILE A 1010 85.87 13.20 -71.93
C ILE A 1010 85.89 14.18 -70.73
N ILE A 1011 85.01 14.08 -69.73
CA ILE A 1011 84.67 12.92 -68.85
C ILE A 1011 85.88 12.48 -68.00
N ALA A 1012 86.50 13.41 -67.26
CA ALA A 1012 87.64 13.12 -66.38
C ALA A 1012 87.66 13.83 -65.01
N LEU A 1013 86.83 14.86 -64.76
CA LEU A 1013 86.89 15.69 -63.54
C LEU A 1013 85.64 15.62 -62.65
N ILE A 1014 84.89 14.52 -62.69
CA ILE A 1014 83.82 14.22 -61.72
C ILE A 1014 84.35 13.65 -60.39
N ALA A 1015 85.57 13.11 -60.37
CA ALA A 1015 86.05 12.28 -59.25
C ALA A 1015 86.85 13.02 -58.15
N VAL A 1016 87.44 14.18 -58.45
CA VAL A 1016 88.45 14.88 -57.63
C VAL A 1016 88.39 16.36 -58.02
N LEU A 1017 88.18 17.36 -57.15
CA LEU A 1017 88.18 17.47 -55.68
C LEU A 1017 86.96 18.38 -55.32
N VAL A 1018 86.04 18.10 -54.40
CA VAL A 1018 86.16 17.66 -52.99
C VAL A 1018 86.82 18.73 -52.10
N LYS A 1019 86.24 18.97 -50.91
CA LYS A 1019 86.39 20.20 -50.09
C LYS A 1019 85.76 21.40 -50.80
N VAL A 1020 84.81 22.12 -50.20
CA VAL A 1020 84.49 22.32 -48.77
C VAL A 1020 83.05 21.82 -48.50
N VAL A 1021 82.88 20.72 -47.75
CA VAL A 1021 82.28 20.66 -46.39
C VAL A 1021 80.77 21.04 -46.39
N LEU A 1022 79.83 20.10 -46.32
CA LEU A 1022 79.32 19.35 -45.13
C LEU A 1022 78.56 20.22 -44.09
N SER A 1023 77.29 19.86 -43.83
CA SER A 1023 76.53 19.91 -42.54
C SER A 1023 76.60 21.17 -41.62
N THR A 1024 75.54 21.74 -41.01
CA THR A 1024 74.07 21.51 -40.86
C THR A 1024 73.51 22.83 -40.17
N ASN A 1025 72.33 23.03 -39.55
CA ASN A 1025 71.24 22.19 -39.00
C ASN A 1025 69.95 23.00 -38.70
N ARG A 1026 68.82 22.31 -38.46
CA ARG A 1026 67.62 22.67 -37.63
C ARG A 1026 66.75 23.91 -37.95
N GLU A 1027 65.42 23.63 -38.00
CA GLU A 1027 64.29 24.33 -37.32
C GLU A 1027 63.76 25.66 -37.92
N GLU A 1028 62.48 25.74 -38.31
CA GLU A 1028 61.22 26.00 -37.53
C GLU A 1028 61.00 27.53 -37.31
N ASP A 1029 59.79 28.11 -37.45
CA ASP A 1029 58.49 27.57 -37.92
C ASP A 1029 57.51 28.69 -38.34
N GLU A 1030 56.45 28.32 -39.06
CA GLU A 1030 55.07 28.89 -39.07
C GLU A 1030 54.82 30.43 -39.29
N ILE A 1031 53.67 30.93 -39.75
CA ILE A 1031 52.40 30.37 -40.27
C ILE A 1031 51.80 31.38 -41.28
N LEU A 1032 50.98 30.96 -42.25
CA LEU A 1032 49.90 31.81 -42.81
C LEU A 1032 48.85 31.02 -43.63
N SER A 1033 47.71 31.66 -43.85
CA SER A 1033 46.59 31.27 -44.75
C SER A 1033 45.66 30.14 -44.33
N LEU A 1034 44.46 30.17 -44.92
CA LEU A 1034 43.22 29.51 -44.53
C LEU A 1034 42.39 29.29 -45.80
N GLU A 1035 41.82 28.09 -46.04
CA GLU A 1035 40.49 27.82 -46.66
C GLU A 1035 40.29 26.34 -47.04
N GLY A 1036 39.04 25.93 -47.32
CA GLY A 1036 38.68 24.68 -48.03
C GLY A 1036 38.97 23.36 -47.27
N TYR A 1037 38.29 23.02 -46.17
CA TYR A 1037 36.85 22.75 -46.07
C TYR A 1037 36.35 21.65 -47.03
N GLN A 1038 36.21 20.40 -46.55
CA GLN A 1038 34.91 19.81 -46.16
C GLN A 1038 34.93 18.28 -45.98
N ARG A 1039 34.32 17.80 -44.87
CA ARG A 1039 33.88 16.41 -44.55
C ARG A 1039 34.92 15.28 -44.54
N GLN A 1040 35.08 14.71 -43.35
CA GLN A 1040 35.05 13.25 -43.20
C GLN A 1040 34.30 12.88 -41.91
N LEU A 1041 33.32 11.98 -42.01
CA LEU A 1041 32.77 11.22 -40.88
C LEU A 1041 33.59 9.92 -40.75
N GLU A 1042 33.63 9.34 -39.55
CA GLU A 1042 34.66 8.39 -39.12
C GLU A 1042 34.91 7.19 -40.06
N ASP A 1043 36.18 6.99 -40.42
CA ASP A 1043 36.79 5.65 -40.60
C ASP A 1043 38.32 5.83 -40.51
N THR A 1044 38.98 5.36 -39.44
CA THR A 1044 39.47 3.98 -39.22
C THR A 1044 40.80 3.69 -39.94
N TYR A 1045 41.90 3.56 -39.18
CA TYR A 1045 42.70 2.32 -39.10
C TYR A 1045 43.84 2.41 -38.06
N GLY A 1046 43.90 1.42 -37.15
CA GLY A 1046 45.11 1.11 -36.36
C GLY A 1046 44.91 0.97 -34.84
N SER A 1047 45.12 -0.18 -34.18
CA SER A 1047 45.04 -1.59 -34.61
C SER A 1047 45.16 -2.54 -33.39
N MET A 1048 44.48 -3.70 -33.48
CA MET A 1048 44.66 -4.92 -32.64
C MET A 1048 46.09 -5.52 -32.71
N PRO A 1049 46.48 -6.58 -31.94
CA PRO A 1049 45.67 -7.56 -31.17
C PRO A 1049 46.12 -7.80 -29.69
N ALA A 1050 45.38 -8.42 -28.74
CA ALA A 1050 44.20 -9.31 -28.69
C ALA A 1050 44.45 -10.85 -28.84
N ALA A 1051 43.71 -11.78 -28.22
CA ALA A 1051 42.92 -11.78 -26.96
C ALA A 1051 42.50 -13.23 -26.55
N PRO A 1052 42.80 -13.72 -25.32
CA PRO A 1052 42.33 -15.02 -24.80
C PRO A 1052 41.70 -14.97 -23.36
N ASP A 1053 40.80 -15.87 -22.91
CA ASP A 1053 39.90 -16.80 -23.63
C ASP A 1053 38.73 -17.37 -22.74
N VAL A 1054 37.92 -18.25 -23.35
CA VAL A 1054 36.76 -19.12 -22.95
C VAL A 1054 36.76 -19.95 -21.62
N PRO A 1055 35.63 -20.59 -21.17
CA PRO A 1055 34.17 -20.25 -21.28
C PRO A 1055 33.18 -20.81 -20.17
N VAL A 1056 31.86 -20.57 -20.36
CA VAL A 1056 30.62 -21.30 -19.88
C VAL A 1056 30.28 -21.28 -18.36
N GLY A 1057 29.01 -21.08 -17.92
CA GLY A 1057 27.78 -20.60 -18.61
C GLY A 1057 26.44 -21.23 -18.18
N GLY A 1058 25.31 -20.55 -18.50
CA GLY A 1058 23.93 -21.12 -18.57
C GLY A 1058 22.93 -20.74 -17.47
N ILE A 1059 21.59 -20.70 -17.66
CA ILE A 1059 20.71 -20.78 -18.87
C ILE A 1059 19.36 -20.07 -18.55
N ALA A 1060 18.64 -19.50 -19.53
CA ALA A 1060 17.22 -19.02 -19.42
C ALA A 1060 16.22 -20.04 -20.03
N PRO A 1061 14.86 -19.90 -19.93
CA PRO A 1061 14.12 -19.12 -20.96
C PRO A 1061 12.65 -18.61 -20.67
N SER A 1062 12.20 -17.64 -21.50
CA SER A 1062 10.85 -17.47 -22.14
C SER A 1062 9.54 -17.12 -21.40
N LEU A 1063 8.70 -16.32 -22.11
CA LEU A 1063 7.32 -15.85 -21.83
C LEU A 1063 6.22 -16.77 -22.44
N PRO A 1064 4.93 -16.66 -22.04
CA PRO A 1064 3.90 -15.94 -22.86
C PRO A 1064 2.84 -15.15 -22.02
N VAL A 1065 2.36 -13.94 -22.37
CA VAL A 1065 1.43 -13.46 -23.45
C VAL A 1065 -0.09 -13.49 -23.09
N THR A 1066 -0.73 -12.30 -23.11
CA THR A 1066 -2.17 -11.91 -23.14
C THR A 1066 -3.18 -12.43 -22.11
N ASP A 1067 -3.92 -11.50 -21.51
CA ASP A 1067 -5.34 -11.26 -21.88
C ASP A 1067 -5.65 -9.74 -21.87
N GLU A 1068 -6.71 -9.30 -22.55
CA GLU A 1068 -7.15 -7.90 -22.64
C GLU A 1068 -8.63 -7.74 -22.26
N VAL A 1069 -9.01 -6.55 -21.76
CA VAL A 1069 -10.38 -6.10 -21.43
C VAL A 1069 -10.99 -6.63 -20.13
N ALA A 1070 -11.07 -5.73 -19.13
CA ALA A 1070 -12.08 -5.75 -18.07
C ALA A 1070 -12.90 -4.44 -18.11
N ASN A 1071 -13.73 -4.27 -19.15
CA ASN A 1071 -14.63 -3.13 -19.26
C ASN A 1071 -15.86 -3.30 -18.35
N SER A 1072 -15.98 -2.51 -17.27
CA SER A 1072 -17.09 -1.53 -17.17
C SER A 1072 -17.14 -0.73 -15.86
N ALA A 1073 -17.20 0.60 -16.01
CA ALA A 1073 -18.05 1.53 -15.25
C ALA A 1073 -18.22 1.35 -13.72
N TYR A 1074 -17.27 1.84 -12.93
CA TYR A 1074 -17.48 2.89 -11.90
C TYR A 1074 -16.12 3.30 -11.28
N GLY A 1075 -15.91 4.60 -11.04
CA GLY A 1075 -14.94 5.19 -10.10
C GLY A 1075 -13.45 4.78 -10.17
N GLY A 1076 -12.55 5.72 -10.43
CA GLY A 1076 -11.10 5.51 -10.30
C GLY A 1076 -10.55 5.88 -8.91
N ALA A 1077 -9.42 5.30 -8.53
CA ALA A 1077 -8.55 5.77 -7.45
C ALA A 1077 -7.12 5.24 -7.68
N ALA A 1078 -6.20 6.10 -8.12
CA ALA A 1078 -4.77 5.79 -8.25
C ALA A 1078 -3.92 6.51 -7.19
N ASP A 1079 -4.37 7.68 -6.74
CA ASP A 1079 -3.52 8.72 -6.12
C ASP A 1079 -3.49 8.65 -4.58
N ILE A 1080 -3.69 7.45 -4.00
CA ILE A 1080 -3.79 7.24 -2.53
C ILE A 1080 -2.49 6.62 -1.94
N PHE A 1081 -1.57 6.13 -2.78
CA PHE A 1081 -0.40 5.37 -2.32
C PHE A 1081 0.97 6.04 -2.55
N GLU A 1082 1.02 7.32 -2.94
CA GLU A 1082 2.28 8.08 -3.04
C GLU A 1082 2.23 9.43 -2.33
N GLN A 1083 2.65 9.47 -1.05
CA GLN A 1083 3.56 10.51 -0.55
C GLN A 1083 4.16 10.18 0.83
N GLN A 1084 5.28 10.82 1.16
CA GLN A 1084 6.11 10.55 2.34
C GLN A 1084 5.99 11.66 3.38
N MET A 1085 6.35 11.39 4.64
CA MET A 1085 6.52 12.42 5.68
C MET A 1085 7.97 12.50 6.17
N THR A 1086 8.45 13.72 6.44
CA THR A 1086 9.78 14.00 7.00
C THR A 1086 9.73 15.08 8.08
N THR A 1087 10.36 14.79 9.23
CA THR A 1087 11.06 15.65 10.24
C THR A 1087 10.81 17.19 10.24
N THR A 1088 10.92 17.95 11.35
CA THR A 1088 12.13 18.11 12.21
C THR A 1088 11.79 18.81 13.61
N PRO A 1089 12.61 19.60 14.38
CA PRO A 1089 12.89 19.22 15.79
C PRO A 1089 12.73 20.26 16.95
N ALA A 1090 12.71 19.72 18.19
CA ALA A 1090 13.36 20.16 19.46
C ALA A 1090 13.27 21.60 20.06
N GLY A 1091 13.08 21.68 21.40
CA GLY A 1091 13.29 22.88 22.24
C GLY A 1091 13.24 22.62 23.77
N SER A 1092 13.95 23.40 24.61
CA SER A 1092 14.04 23.23 26.10
C SER A 1092 14.44 24.56 26.83
N PRO A 1093 14.66 24.61 28.17
CA PRO A 1093 13.75 25.16 29.20
C PRO A 1093 14.25 26.48 29.88
N PRO A 1094 13.52 27.08 30.87
CA PRO A 1094 14.10 27.16 32.24
C PRO A 1094 13.16 27.30 33.48
N ALA A 1095 13.55 26.60 34.56
CA ALA A 1095 13.63 26.96 36.01
C ALA A 1095 12.49 27.68 36.82
N GLY A 1096 12.09 27.06 37.95
CA GLY A 1096 11.41 27.70 39.11
C GLY A 1096 11.00 26.69 40.21
N SER A 1097 11.23 26.98 41.51
CA SER A 1097 10.94 26.07 42.67
C SER A 1097 11.04 26.81 44.03
N PRO A 1098 10.76 26.23 45.24
CA PRO A 1098 10.02 25.01 45.66
C PRO A 1098 9.01 25.36 46.82
N PRO A 1099 8.65 24.53 47.86
CA PRO A 1099 8.62 23.05 48.06
C PRO A 1099 7.31 22.45 48.70
N ALA A 1100 7.25 21.12 48.74
CA ALA A 1100 6.68 20.22 49.80
C ALA A 1100 5.17 19.83 49.86
N GLY A 1101 4.91 18.51 49.77
CA GLY A 1101 3.66 17.83 50.14
C GLY A 1101 3.44 16.50 49.38
N SER A 1102 3.63 15.34 50.02
CA SER A 1102 3.67 14.02 49.35
C SER A 1102 2.62 13.01 49.84
N PRO A 1103 2.03 12.21 48.94
CA PRO A 1103 1.67 10.81 49.22
C PRO A 1103 2.30 9.87 48.14
N PRO A 1104 1.88 8.60 47.91
CA PRO A 1104 2.75 7.43 48.12
C PRO A 1104 3.34 6.80 46.84
N ALA A 1105 4.19 5.79 47.02
CA ALA A 1105 4.98 5.14 45.96
C ALA A 1105 4.21 4.08 45.14
N PRO A 1106 4.61 3.84 43.87
CA PRO A 1106 4.09 2.75 43.03
C PRO A 1106 4.71 1.37 43.37
N PRO A 1107 4.08 0.25 42.94
CA PRO A 1107 4.68 -1.08 43.00
C PRO A 1107 5.87 -1.22 42.02
N ALA A 1108 6.67 -2.28 42.20
CA ALA A 1108 7.88 -2.53 41.42
C ALA A 1108 7.56 -3.13 40.03
N GLY A 1109 8.33 -2.71 39.02
CA GLY A 1109 8.30 -3.33 37.69
C GLY A 1109 9.14 -4.61 37.61
N GLU A 1110 8.84 -5.44 36.61
CA GLU A 1110 9.56 -6.69 36.35
C GLU A 1110 10.97 -6.43 35.78
N VAL A 1111 11.89 -7.37 36.03
CA VAL A 1111 13.31 -7.24 35.67
C VAL A 1111 13.59 -8.03 34.39
N VAL A 1112 13.87 -7.32 33.30
CA VAL A 1112 14.29 -7.89 32.02
C VAL A 1112 15.65 -8.60 32.17
N PRO A 1113 15.82 -9.87 31.75
CA PRO A 1113 17.10 -10.58 31.82
C PRO A 1113 18.20 -9.99 30.93
N ASP A 1114 19.46 -10.09 31.37
CA ASP A 1114 20.64 -9.73 30.58
C ASP A 1114 20.65 -10.49 29.24
N GLY A 1115 20.65 -9.75 28.13
CA GLY A 1115 20.67 -10.27 26.77
C GLY A 1115 19.30 -10.33 26.07
N ALA A 1116 18.20 -9.95 26.73
CA ALA A 1116 16.91 -9.79 26.07
C ALA A 1116 16.82 -8.48 25.24
N PRO A 1117 16.00 -8.42 24.17
CA PRO A 1117 15.66 -7.18 23.49
C PRO A 1117 14.84 -6.24 24.39
N PRO A 1118 14.88 -4.91 24.17
CA PRO A 1118 14.04 -3.97 24.93
C PRO A 1118 12.55 -4.20 24.63
N LEU A 1119 11.72 -4.24 25.68
CA LEU A 1119 10.26 -4.40 25.51
C LEU A 1119 9.64 -3.19 24.78
N PRO A 1120 8.66 -3.41 23.89
CA PRO A 1120 7.92 -2.33 23.24
C PRO A 1120 7.01 -1.58 24.23
N PRO A 1121 6.43 -0.42 23.85
CA PRO A 1121 5.74 0.48 24.79
C PRO A 1121 4.54 -0.10 25.56
N GLY A 1122 3.98 -1.23 25.13
CA GLY A 1122 2.89 -1.95 25.81
C GLY A 1122 3.35 -3.07 26.78
N GLY A 1123 4.64 -3.39 26.85
CA GLY A 1123 5.15 -4.57 27.55
C GLY A 1123 5.36 -5.76 26.61
N LEU A 1124 5.06 -6.98 27.07
CA LEU A 1124 5.12 -8.18 26.22
C LEU A 1124 3.97 -8.18 25.20
N PRO A 1125 4.12 -8.82 24.02
CA PRO A 1125 3.00 -9.12 23.13
C PRO A 1125 1.95 -10.00 23.83
N ASP A 1126 0.67 -9.86 23.47
CA ASP A 1126 -0.40 -10.62 24.11
C ASP A 1126 -0.17 -12.14 24.02
N GLY A 1127 -0.24 -12.80 25.18
CA GLY A 1127 0.00 -14.24 25.32
C GLY A 1127 1.47 -14.69 25.30
N TRP A 1128 2.45 -13.77 25.28
CA TRP A 1128 3.87 -14.10 25.34
C TRP A 1128 4.44 -14.04 26.75
N ASP A 1129 5.41 -14.91 27.06
CA ASP A 1129 6.25 -14.85 28.26
C ASP A 1129 7.65 -14.25 27.99
N MET A 1130 8.39 -13.94 29.07
CA MET A 1130 9.76 -13.43 28.95
C MET A 1130 10.75 -14.41 28.31
N THR A 1131 10.46 -15.72 28.30
CA THR A 1131 11.30 -16.76 27.66
C THR A 1131 11.18 -16.68 26.15
N GLN A 1132 9.94 -16.54 25.65
CA GLN A 1132 9.62 -16.32 24.24
C GLN A 1132 10.17 -14.96 23.79
N TRP A 1133 10.08 -13.92 24.62
CA TRP A 1133 10.66 -12.61 24.32
C TRP A 1133 12.17 -12.63 24.15
N VAL A 1134 12.91 -13.31 25.05
CA VAL A 1134 14.36 -13.51 24.93
C VAL A 1134 14.73 -14.23 23.61
N HIS A 1135 13.85 -15.09 23.09
CA HIS A 1135 14.17 -15.93 21.92
C HIS A 1135 13.65 -15.38 20.57
N TYR A 1136 12.59 -14.56 20.57
CA TYR A 1136 11.91 -14.08 19.35
C TYR A 1136 11.61 -12.57 19.34
N GLY A 1137 11.79 -11.87 20.46
CA GLY A 1137 11.44 -10.44 20.58
C GLY A 1137 12.19 -9.53 19.60
N GLU A 1138 13.41 -9.90 19.18
CA GLU A 1138 14.17 -9.11 18.22
C GLU A 1138 13.59 -9.18 16.79
N GLN A 1139 12.99 -10.32 16.42
CA GLN A 1139 12.22 -10.45 15.17
C GLN A 1139 10.86 -9.75 15.27
N TYR A 1140 10.24 -9.75 16.46
CA TYR A 1140 9.00 -9.02 16.71
C TYR A 1140 9.20 -7.51 16.54
N LEU A 1141 10.27 -6.93 17.11
CA LEU A 1141 10.61 -5.51 16.94
C LEU A 1141 10.89 -5.16 15.47
N GLU A 1142 11.56 -6.03 14.71
CA GLU A 1142 11.79 -5.82 13.27
C GLU A 1142 10.49 -5.88 12.45
N GLN A 1143 9.57 -6.80 12.75
CA GLN A 1143 8.27 -6.89 12.06
C GLN A 1143 7.34 -5.72 12.39
N GLN A 1144 7.41 -5.15 13.60
CA GLN A 1144 6.60 -4.01 14.02
C GLN A 1144 7.24 -2.65 13.69
N GLY A 1145 8.44 -2.61 13.09
CA GLY A 1145 9.15 -1.35 12.78
C GLY A 1145 9.61 -0.58 14.02
N LEU A 1146 9.86 -1.27 15.14
CA LEU A 1146 10.23 -0.69 16.44
C LEU A 1146 11.74 -0.81 16.74
N LYS A 1147 12.58 -0.74 15.70
CA LYS A 1147 14.03 -0.99 15.76
C LYS A 1147 14.82 -0.09 14.80
#